data_AF-A0A7Y5D4T5-F1
#
_entry.id   AF-A0A7Y5D4T5-F1
#
_cell.length_a   1.000
_cell.length_b   1.000
_cell.length_c   1.000
_cell.angle_alpha   90.00
_cell.angle_beta   90.00
_cell.angle_gamma   90.00
#
_symmetry.space_group_name_H-M   'P 1'
#
loop_
_entity.id
_entity.type
_entity.pdbx_description
1 polymer ?
#
loop_
_entity_poly.entity_id
_entity_poly.type
_entity_poly.pdbx_seq_one_letter_code
_entity_poly.pdbx_strand_id
1 'polypeptide(L)'
;MSKIAYSNDWPDIDPTLYNRSARLFNVIKNVLSVRIDLHADPQVLQGDIFLFNHFSRFETFIPQCLIYERSGVYSCAIAASEFFDEDTALARYLKHVGVFPHDHPRLFPLLAAQILRGRKVIIFPEGGMVKDHQVIDKQGNYSIYSRMNGVRRKQHTGAAVLGQGVALFKAAIRLAVKRNDTKQLFHWQEQLKLDSIDQLIAIANKPTLIVPANITFYPIRSSENLLFKSVELFSKGLSLRQSEELLIEGNILLKNTDMDIRTGSPVNPSAFWDWRTKLLLKWVIPEIKSLDDVFNLGSAPKNIPQRLLGKIFVAHAESARNQYMEKMYAHVTINLSHLASTLILHYIGQGQTHIEKNLFYSILYIAIKRLQSNPAIHLHQSLLKPDDYSDLLKSSNKRFEFFISAAKDAGLLQEKSNSYQFLPKLCADYHFDTIRLENPIAVYTNEVAPLRIVQETLVAAIQEFSMTDNLQFAAWHFEDEMISFAWEKKIYSKPEFEDINQLETADADASPFFIHPEAANGLGVLLIHGLFASPAEVREHGHYLAKQGYTVLGIRLKGHGTSPYALRDQRWQDWYGSVQRGFEILKAYCPHIFVIGFSTGGALALKLAAEHHYQVIGVSAVSVPLKFVNSAFMLVPLLHGTNKLIEWLSSFEGLKPFIENEPEHPQVNYRHAPVRALYELRLLIEQLESLLPNVIVPTLIITAEHDPVVAAKSSEQIFELLGSKHKQFRNITASRHGILMDNLGGTWQVIDDFLNAYQHKLPAF
;
A
#
# COMPACT_ATOMS: atom_id res chain seq x y z
N MET A 1 40.01 19.58 14.11
CA MET A 1 38.88 20.27 13.46
C MET A 1 38.43 21.40 14.37
N SER A 2 38.50 22.65 13.92
CA SER A 2 38.00 23.80 14.69
C SER A 2 36.49 23.68 14.85
N LYS A 3 35.98 23.71 16.09
CA LYS A 3 34.53 23.78 16.33
C LYS A 3 33.98 25.04 15.64
N ILE A 4 32.99 24.88 14.79
CA ILE A 4 32.27 26.00 14.19
C ILE A 4 31.63 26.81 15.31
N ALA A 5 31.92 28.11 15.36
CA ALA A 5 31.33 29.01 16.33
C ALA A 5 29.94 29.42 15.84
N TYR A 6 28.89 28.78 16.36
CA TYR A 6 27.51 29.18 16.08
C TYR A 6 27.15 30.47 16.84
N SER A 7 26.34 31.33 16.21
CA SER A 7 25.75 32.51 16.86
C SER A 7 24.89 32.10 18.05
N ASN A 8 24.93 32.87 19.13
CA ASN A 8 24.02 32.70 20.28
C ASN A 8 22.56 33.00 19.92
N ASP A 9 22.35 33.83 18.89
CA ASP A 9 21.04 34.17 18.33
C ASP A 9 20.83 33.41 17.02
N TRP A 10 20.13 32.27 17.11
CA TRP A 10 19.68 31.51 15.94
C TRP A 10 18.45 32.19 15.33
N PRO A 11 18.37 32.36 13.98
CA PRO A 11 17.26 33.04 13.36
C PRO A 11 15.93 32.34 13.62
N ASP A 12 14.86 33.13 13.67
CA ASP A 12 13.51 32.58 13.78
C ASP A 12 12.98 32.12 12.42
N ILE A 13 11.94 31.29 12.43
CA ILE A 13 11.33 30.77 11.19
C ILE A 13 10.78 31.94 10.36
N ASP A 14 11.17 32.02 9.08
CA ASP A 14 10.56 32.92 8.09
C ASP A 14 9.23 32.31 7.59
N PRO A 15 8.07 32.88 7.95
CA PRO A 15 6.77 32.35 7.56
C PRO A 15 6.57 32.31 6.04
N THR A 16 7.15 33.28 5.32
CA THR A 16 7.00 33.39 3.86
C THR A 16 7.77 32.28 3.16
N LEU A 17 9.01 32.05 3.59
CA LEU A 17 9.84 30.99 3.04
C LEU A 17 9.25 29.61 3.37
N TYR A 18 8.84 29.38 4.62
CA TYR A 18 8.26 28.11 5.05
C TYR A 18 6.97 27.75 4.27
N ASN A 19 6.09 28.73 4.07
CA ASN A 19 4.87 28.57 3.29
C ASN A 19 5.15 28.22 1.82
N ARG A 20 6.18 28.84 1.22
CA ARG A 20 6.61 28.51 -0.15
C ARG A 20 7.12 27.08 -0.24
N SER A 21 7.91 26.63 0.74
CA SER A 21 8.41 25.25 0.80
C SER A 21 7.27 24.23 0.92
N ALA A 22 6.28 24.49 1.78
CA ALA A 22 5.11 23.61 1.92
C ALA A 22 4.28 23.53 0.63
N ARG A 23 4.08 24.65 -0.09
CA ARG A 23 3.39 24.65 -1.39
C ARG A 23 4.17 23.89 -2.47
N LEU A 24 5.48 24.11 -2.54
CA LEU A 24 6.35 23.40 -3.49
C LEU A 24 6.33 21.89 -3.24
N PHE A 25 6.33 21.47 -1.97
CA PHE A 25 6.21 20.06 -1.60
C PHE A 25 4.91 19.42 -2.12
N ASN A 26 3.77 20.12 -2.01
CA ASN A 26 2.50 19.62 -2.54
C ASN A 26 2.50 19.47 -4.07
N VAL A 27 3.15 20.40 -4.78
CA VAL A 27 3.33 20.28 -6.25
C VAL A 27 4.20 19.06 -6.58
N ILE A 28 5.30 18.88 -5.87
CA ILE A 28 6.21 17.73 -6.08
C ILE A 28 5.51 16.40 -5.78
N LYS A 29 4.72 16.33 -4.70
CA LYS A 29 3.91 15.15 -4.34
C LYS A 29 2.99 14.72 -5.49
N ASN A 30 2.31 15.68 -6.11
CA ASN A 30 1.40 15.44 -7.22
C ASN A 30 2.14 15.03 -8.50
N VAL A 31 3.25 15.69 -8.83
CA VAL A 31 4.05 15.43 -10.05
C VAL A 31 4.75 14.07 -10.01
N LEU A 32 5.28 13.67 -8.86
CA LEU A 32 6.01 12.41 -8.70
C LEU A 32 5.09 11.21 -8.44
N SER A 33 3.78 11.44 -8.34
CA SER A 33 2.77 10.42 -8.00
C SER A 33 3.17 9.61 -6.76
N VAL A 34 3.81 10.26 -5.79
CA VAL A 34 4.20 9.64 -4.52
C VAL A 34 3.01 9.72 -3.59
N ARG A 35 2.50 8.56 -3.18
CA ARG A 35 1.45 8.49 -2.17
C ARG A 35 2.10 8.65 -0.81
N ILE A 36 1.67 9.68 -0.08
CA ILE A 36 2.15 9.95 1.28
C ILE A 36 0.92 10.02 2.18
N ASP A 37 0.74 8.97 2.97
CA ASP A 37 -0.40 8.79 3.86
C ASP A 37 0.06 8.96 5.31
N LEU A 38 -0.49 9.98 5.98
CA LEU A 38 -0.29 10.21 7.40
C LEU A 38 -1.50 9.69 8.18
N HIS A 39 -1.30 8.57 8.88
CA HIS A 39 -2.25 8.00 9.82
C HIS A 39 -2.01 8.58 11.20
N ALA A 40 -2.65 9.71 11.49
CA ALA A 40 -2.61 10.37 12.78
C ALA A 40 -4.02 10.74 13.25
N ASP A 41 -4.31 10.46 14.52
CA ASP A 41 -5.48 11.02 15.20
C ASP A 41 -5.26 12.55 15.32
N PRO A 42 -6.25 13.39 14.98
CA PRO A 42 -6.16 14.84 15.17
C PRO A 42 -5.69 15.27 16.57
N GLN A 43 -6.00 14.50 17.62
CA GLN A 43 -5.56 14.77 18.99
C GLN A 43 -4.05 14.53 19.17
N VAL A 44 -3.48 13.56 18.45
CA VAL A 44 -2.04 13.23 18.53
C VAL A 44 -1.20 14.35 17.89
N LEU A 45 -1.75 15.07 16.92
CA LEU A 45 -1.10 16.26 16.33
C LEU A 45 -0.94 17.43 17.31
N GLN A 46 -1.59 17.37 18.48
CA GLN A 46 -1.40 18.35 19.55
C GLN A 46 -0.09 18.14 20.33
N GLY A 47 0.63 17.03 20.13
CA GLY A 47 1.92 16.78 20.77
C GLY A 47 3.00 17.81 20.41
N ASP A 48 4.10 17.85 21.16
CA ASP A 48 5.13 18.88 21.04
C ASP A 48 6.37 18.40 20.28
N ILE A 49 6.79 17.16 20.56
CA ILE A 49 8.01 16.55 20.03
C ILE A 49 7.62 15.34 19.20
N PHE A 50 7.82 15.37 17.89
CA PHE A 50 7.53 14.26 16.99
C PHE A 50 8.80 13.47 16.68
N LEU A 51 8.72 12.16 16.84
CA LEU A 51 9.82 11.25 16.55
C LEU A 51 9.51 10.44 15.30
N PHE A 52 10.50 10.30 14.43
CA PHE A 52 10.40 9.45 13.25
C PHE A 52 11.62 8.53 13.18
N ASN A 53 11.44 7.28 12.76
CA ASN A 53 12.58 6.45 12.35
C ASN A 53 13.24 7.06 11.10
N HIS A 54 14.54 6.85 10.97
CA HIS A 54 15.37 7.51 9.99
C HIS A 54 15.72 6.56 8.82
N PHE A 55 14.95 6.61 7.74
CA PHE A 55 15.10 5.83 6.53
C PHE A 55 15.82 6.56 5.37
N SER A 56 15.95 7.87 5.31
CA SER A 56 16.76 8.61 4.31
C SER A 56 16.97 10.07 4.74
N ARG A 57 18.02 10.75 4.28
CA ARG A 57 18.20 12.18 4.56
C ARG A 57 17.15 13.04 3.86
N PHE A 58 16.65 12.60 2.70
CA PHE A 58 15.56 13.27 1.97
C PHE A 58 14.28 13.40 2.82
N GLU A 59 13.98 12.41 3.66
CA GLU A 59 12.75 12.41 4.46
C GLU A 59 12.70 13.51 5.53
N THR A 60 13.84 14.09 5.92
CA THR A 60 13.94 15.05 7.03
C THR A 60 13.03 16.28 6.87
N PHE A 61 12.70 16.63 5.63
CA PHE A 61 11.82 17.76 5.30
C PHE A 61 10.34 17.36 5.16
N ILE A 62 10.05 16.09 4.95
CA ILE A 62 8.70 15.59 4.66
C ILE A 62 7.78 15.73 5.89
N PRO A 63 8.13 15.23 7.09
CA PRO A 63 7.33 15.41 8.29
C PRO A 63 7.01 16.86 8.63
N GLN A 64 7.94 17.80 8.37
CA GLN A 64 7.72 19.23 8.62
C GLN A 64 6.57 19.77 7.78
N CYS A 65 6.57 19.46 6.48
CA CYS A 65 5.52 19.89 5.56
C CYS A 65 4.17 19.24 5.91
N LEU A 66 4.16 17.95 6.23
CA LEU A 66 2.94 17.22 6.57
C LEU A 66 2.29 17.68 7.88
N ILE A 67 3.10 17.91 8.93
CA ILE A 67 2.60 18.44 10.20
C ILE A 67 2.04 19.85 9.98
N TYR A 68 2.71 20.69 9.20
CA TYR A 68 2.23 22.02 8.88
C TYR A 68 0.90 21.99 8.11
N GLU A 69 0.79 21.14 7.08
CA GLU A 69 -0.43 20.96 6.30
C GLU A 69 -1.63 20.55 7.18
N ARG A 70 -1.41 19.68 8.17
CA ARG A 70 -2.49 19.14 9.02
C ARG A 70 -2.82 19.99 10.24
N SER A 71 -1.84 20.70 10.81
CA SER A 71 -2.01 21.44 12.07
C SER A 71 -1.98 22.95 11.91
N GLY A 72 -1.43 23.47 10.80
CA GLY A 72 -1.12 24.89 10.63
C GLY A 72 0.04 25.39 11.51
N VAL A 73 0.71 24.51 12.25
CA VAL A 73 1.77 24.86 13.21
C VAL A 73 3.14 24.64 12.60
N TYR A 74 4.04 25.62 12.74
CA TYR A 74 5.42 25.50 12.29
C TYR A 74 6.18 24.44 13.07
N SER A 75 7.03 23.70 12.35
CA SER A 75 7.90 22.67 12.92
C SER A 75 9.36 23.04 12.78
N CYS A 76 10.15 22.72 13.79
CA CYS A 76 11.61 22.76 13.76
C CYS A 76 12.18 21.34 13.60
N ALA A 77 13.37 21.21 13.03
CA ALA A 77 14.07 19.93 12.90
C ALA A 77 15.55 20.03 13.26
N ILE A 78 16.21 18.87 13.40
CA ILE A 78 17.64 18.76 13.68
C ILE A 78 18.33 18.14 12.46
N ALA A 79 19.48 18.69 12.06
CA ALA A 79 20.28 18.17 10.95
C ALA A 79 21.77 18.06 11.30
N ALA A 80 22.51 17.32 10.46
CA ALA A 80 23.95 17.18 10.58
C ALA A 80 24.67 18.54 10.44
N SER A 81 25.76 18.72 11.18
CA SER A 81 26.53 19.98 11.20
C SER A 81 27.11 20.32 9.82
N GLU A 82 27.42 19.30 9.02
CA GLU A 82 27.94 19.38 7.65
C GLU A 82 27.07 20.24 6.70
N PHE A 83 25.77 20.38 6.98
CA PHE A 83 24.87 21.25 6.21
C PHE A 83 25.03 22.74 6.55
N PHE A 84 25.87 23.07 7.54
CA PHE A 84 26.09 24.41 8.08
C PHE A 84 27.57 24.82 8.07
N ASP A 85 28.46 23.99 7.50
CA ASP A 85 29.91 24.23 7.47
C ASP A 85 30.30 25.43 6.57
N GLU A 86 29.40 25.87 5.68
CA GLU A 86 29.59 27.01 4.75
C GLU A 86 28.32 27.90 4.72
N ASP A 87 28.44 29.22 4.45
CA ASP A 87 27.27 30.13 4.30
C ASP A 87 26.60 30.01 2.92
N THR A 88 26.31 28.78 2.53
CA THR A 88 25.66 28.43 1.27
C THR A 88 24.19 28.88 1.26
N ALA A 89 23.59 28.92 0.07
CA ALA A 89 22.16 29.17 -0.06
C ALA A 89 21.32 28.13 0.71
N LEU A 90 21.77 26.86 0.74
CA LEU A 90 21.13 25.82 1.52
C LEU A 90 21.28 26.06 3.02
N ALA A 91 22.48 26.37 3.52
CA ALA A 91 22.66 26.65 4.95
C ALA A 91 21.79 27.83 5.41
N ARG A 92 21.71 28.90 4.60
CA ARG A 92 20.80 30.04 4.85
C ARG A 92 19.34 29.61 4.82
N TYR A 93 18.93 28.82 3.84
CA TYR A 93 17.57 28.28 3.75
C TYR A 93 17.21 27.46 5.01
N LEU A 94 18.04 26.49 5.39
CA LEU A 94 17.83 25.61 6.55
C LEU A 94 17.67 26.39 7.85
N LYS A 95 18.52 27.40 8.06
CA LYS A 95 18.44 28.32 9.21
C LYS A 95 17.06 29.01 9.28
N HIS A 96 16.52 29.49 8.16
CA HIS A 96 15.26 30.25 8.12
C HIS A 96 14.00 29.38 8.06
N VAL A 97 14.11 28.09 7.75
CA VAL A 97 12.96 27.15 7.82
C VAL A 97 12.94 26.34 9.12
N GLY A 98 13.73 26.73 10.13
CA GLY A 98 13.65 26.15 11.48
C GLY A 98 14.48 24.89 11.69
N VAL A 99 15.57 24.69 10.94
CA VAL A 99 16.48 23.56 11.13
C VAL A 99 17.68 23.99 11.98
N PHE A 100 18.06 23.15 12.95
CA PHE A 100 19.14 23.38 13.89
C PHE A 100 20.25 22.33 13.73
N PRO A 101 21.55 22.69 13.86
CA PRO A 101 22.64 21.73 13.83
C PRO A 101 22.67 20.91 15.13
N HIS A 102 22.87 19.61 15.01
CA HIS A 102 22.86 18.66 16.13
C HIS A 102 23.93 18.93 17.21
N ASP A 103 25.02 19.63 16.85
CA ASP A 103 26.15 19.99 17.72
C ASP A 103 26.08 21.43 18.26
N HIS A 104 24.96 22.14 18.04
CA HIS A 104 24.76 23.48 18.58
C HIS A 104 24.87 23.48 20.13
N PRO A 105 25.72 24.32 20.75
CA PRO A 105 25.96 24.27 22.20
C PRO A 105 24.71 24.59 23.03
N ARG A 106 23.78 25.38 22.50
CA ARG A 106 22.47 25.70 23.10
C ARG A 106 21.27 25.01 22.43
N LEU A 107 21.47 23.86 21.79
CA LEU A 107 20.41 23.15 21.04
C LEU A 107 19.13 22.95 21.87
N PHE A 108 19.23 22.34 23.05
CA PHE A 108 18.06 22.05 23.88
C PHE A 108 17.35 23.32 24.41
N PRO A 109 18.04 24.34 24.96
CA PRO A 109 17.40 25.60 25.28
C PRO A 109 16.65 26.23 24.10
N LEU A 110 17.24 26.23 22.90
CA LEU A 110 16.62 26.80 21.70
C LEU A 110 15.36 26.01 21.31
N LEU A 111 15.44 24.68 21.20
CA LEU A 111 14.28 23.85 20.87
C LEU A 111 13.18 23.91 21.93
N ALA A 112 13.54 24.00 23.21
CA ALA A 112 12.58 24.18 24.30
C ALA A 112 11.84 25.52 24.19
N ALA A 113 12.54 26.59 23.81
CA ALA A 113 11.90 27.88 23.53
C ALA A 113 10.91 27.78 22.37
N GLN A 114 11.23 27.04 21.31
CA GLN A 114 10.33 26.80 20.17
C GLN A 114 9.06 26.06 20.59
N ILE A 115 9.18 25.00 21.40
CA ILE A 115 8.03 24.28 21.97
C ILE A 115 7.16 25.21 22.82
N LEU A 116 7.79 26.04 23.67
CA LEU A 116 7.08 26.99 24.50
C LEU A 116 6.41 28.12 23.69
N ARG A 117 6.88 28.42 22.47
CA ARG A 117 6.17 29.30 21.51
C ARG A 117 5.01 28.60 20.79
N GLY A 118 4.72 27.34 21.13
CA GLY A 118 3.66 26.54 20.51
C GLY A 118 4.07 25.85 19.21
N ARG A 119 5.35 25.87 18.84
CA ARG A 119 5.87 25.20 17.64
C ARG A 119 6.19 23.72 17.93
N LYS A 120 6.26 22.92 16.87
CA LYS A 120 6.58 21.48 16.98
C LYS A 120 8.07 21.27 16.78
N VAL A 121 8.62 20.19 17.35
CA VAL A 121 10.02 19.81 17.15
C VAL A 121 10.08 18.39 16.63
N ILE A 122 10.83 18.18 15.54
CA ILE A 122 11.02 16.90 14.88
C ILE A 122 12.41 16.38 15.23
N ILE A 123 12.47 15.16 15.75
CA ILE A 123 13.71 14.50 16.16
C ILE A 123 13.74 13.09 15.60
N PHE A 124 14.87 12.72 15.00
CA PHE A 124 15.15 11.36 14.60
C PHE A 124 15.97 10.70 15.72
N PRO A 125 15.38 9.84 16.58
CA PRO A 125 16.03 9.36 17.80
C PRO A 125 17.23 8.46 17.52
N GLU A 126 17.35 7.93 16.30
CA GLU A 126 18.51 7.17 15.87
C GLU A 126 19.75 8.06 15.61
N GLY A 127 19.55 9.39 15.53
CA GLY A 127 20.57 10.43 15.44
C GLY A 127 21.03 10.68 14.01
N GLY A 128 21.58 9.66 13.37
CA GLY A 128 21.79 9.63 11.93
C GLY A 128 20.93 8.53 11.31
N MET A 129 20.89 8.48 9.98
CA MET A 129 20.25 7.42 9.19
C MET A 129 20.41 6.04 9.85
N VAL A 130 19.33 5.25 9.96
CA VAL A 130 19.36 3.91 10.55
C VAL A 130 20.20 3.00 9.68
N LYS A 131 21.40 2.73 10.18
CA LYS A 131 22.49 2.11 9.43
C LYS A 131 22.85 0.70 9.93
N ASP A 132 22.09 0.08 10.85
CA ASP A 132 22.42 -1.26 11.38
C ASP A 132 21.23 -2.25 11.45
N HIS A 133 21.62 -3.53 11.38
CA HIS A 133 20.92 -4.77 11.06
C HIS A 133 20.12 -5.38 12.21
N GLN A 134 19.88 -4.73 13.35
CA GLN A 134 18.96 -5.25 14.38
C GLN A 134 18.43 -4.10 15.24
N VAL A 135 17.12 -3.86 15.20
CA VAL A 135 16.43 -2.90 16.07
C VAL A 135 16.43 -3.36 17.54
N ILE A 136 16.57 -4.67 17.75
CA ILE A 136 16.56 -5.34 19.05
C ILE A 136 17.86 -6.14 19.22
N ASP A 137 18.49 -6.06 20.39
CA ASP A 137 19.65 -6.87 20.74
C ASP A 137 19.28 -8.33 21.07
N LYS A 138 20.28 -9.20 21.28
CA LYS A 138 20.05 -10.62 21.63
C LYS A 138 19.29 -10.81 22.96
N GLN A 139 19.16 -9.76 23.76
CA GLN A 139 18.49 -9.74 25.06
C GLN A 139 17.08 -9.11 24.98
N GLY A 140 16.60 -8.73 23.79
CA GLY A 140 15.27 -8.16 23.61
C GLY A 140 15.19 -6.63 23.82
N ASN A 141 16.31 -5.93 24.00
CA ASN A 141 16.31 -4.47 24.19
C ASN A 141 16.52 -3.72 22.87
N TYR A 142 15.84 -2.58 22.75
CA TYR A 142 16.03 -1.67 21.62
C TYR A 142 17.46 -1.09 21.59
N SER A 143 18.16 -1.25 20.46
CA SER A 143 19.53 -0.74 20.29
C SER A 143 19.82 -0.33 18.84
N ILE A 144 20.84 0.49 18.62
CA ILE A 144 21.35 0.92 17.31
C ILE A 144 22.89 0.95 17.30
N TYR A 145 23.52 0.85 16.15
CA TYR A 145 24.97 1.00 16.05
C TYR A 145 25.41 2.48 15.93
N SER A 146 26.55 2.82 16.53
CA SER A 146 27.12 4.18 16.49
C SER A 146 28.43 4.24 15.71
N ARG A 147 28.47 5.08 14.66
CA ARG A 147 29.68 5.33 13.86
C ARG A 147 30.87 5.87 14.67
N MET A 148 30.62 6.75 15.65
CA MET A 148 31.70 7.44 16.38
C MET A 148 32.50 6.54 17.32
N ASN A 149 31.91 5.44 17.80
CA ASN A 149 32.50 4.63 18.86
C ASN A 149 32.80 3.19 18.44
N GLY A 150 32.36 2.76 17.24
CA GLY A 150 32.49 1.36 16.80
C GLY A 150 31.73 0.36 17.69
N VAL A 151 30.74 0.82 18.45
CA VAL A 151 30.04 0.05 19.50
C VAL A 151 28.52 0.24 19.34
N ARG A 152 27.75 -0.83 19.58
CA ARG A 152 26.29 -0.75 19.72
C ARG A 152 25.91 0.09 20.93
N ARG A 153 25.00 1.02 20.74
CA ARG A 153 24.46 1.88 21.79
C ARG A 153 22.95 1.93 21.71
N LYS A 154 22.31 2.26 22.82
CA LYS A 154 20.89 2.58 22.78
C LYS A 154 20.66 3.89 21.99
N GLN A 155 19.45 4.06 21.44
CA GLN A 155 19.07 5.28 20.70
C GLN A 155 19.29 6.53 21.55
N HIS A 156 19.41 7.69 20.91
CA HIS A 156 19.62 8.94 21.63
C HIS A 156 18.42 9.24 22.54
N THR A 157 18.73 9.65 23.77
CA THR A 157 17.74 10.12 24.75
C THR A 157 17.36 11.59 24.53
N GLY A 158 17.86 12.25 23.48
CA GLY A 158 17.73 13.70 23.28
C GLY A 158 16.29 14.21 23.32
N ALA A 159 15.35 13.48 22.72
CA ALA A 159 13.92 13.82 22.79
C ALA A 159 13.36 13.71 24.22
N ALA A 160 13.73 12.66 24.95
CA ALA A 160 13.32 12.50 26.35
C ALA A 160 13.93 13.58 27.26
N VAL A 161 15.19 13.95 27.02
CA VAL A 161 15.88 15.03 27.76
C VAL A 161 15.20 16.37 27.48
N LEU A 162 14.93 16.70 26.21
CA LEU A 162 14.19 17.89 25.80
C LEU A 162 12.80 17.94 26.46
N GLY A 163 12.04 16.85 26.36
CA GLY A 163 10.70 16.75 26.93
C GLY A 163 10.67 16.91 28.46
N GLN A 164 11.62 16.28 29.17
CA GLN A 164 11.77 16.46 30.62
C GLN A 164 12.18 17.88 30.99
N GLY A 165 13.08 18.49 30.23
CA GLY A 165 13.51 19.88 30.45
C GLY A 165 12.36 20.87 30.28
N VAL A 166 11.58 20.75 29.20
CA VAL A 166 10.37 21.58 29.00
C VAL A 166 9.38 21.36 30.14
N ALA A 167 9.13 20.11 30.54
CA ALA A 167 8.22 19.82 31.66
C ALA A 167 8.69 20.44 32.98
N LEU A 168 10.01 20.42 33.25
CA LEU A 168 10.61 21.06 34.42
C LEU A 168 10.43 22.58 34.37
N PHE A 169 10.69 23.20 33.22
CA PHE A 169 10.51 24.64 33.06
C PHE A 169 9.04 25.06 33.24
N LYS A 170 8.09 24.30 32.67
CA LYS A 170 6.65 24.49 32.91
C LYS A 170 6.30 24.37 34.40
N ALA A 171 6.96 23.48 35.14
CA ALA A 171 6.79 23.38 36.60
C ALA A 171 7.30 24.62 37.35
N ALA A 172 8.38 25.24 36.89
CA ALA A 172 8.88 26.51 37.41
C ALA A 172 7.90 27.67 37.17
N ILE A 173 7.33 27.75 35.97
CA ILE A 173 6.26 28.72 35.66
C ILE A 173 5.08 28.54 36.62
N ARG A 174 4.57 27.31 36.78
CA ARG A 174 3.44 27.04 37.70
C ARG A 174 3.76 27.42 39.15
N LEU A 175 5.01 27.23 39.60
CA LEU A 175 5.42 27.66 40.94
C LEU A 175 5.46 29.18 41.07
N ALA A 176 5.98 29.90 40.06
CA ALA A 176 6.01 31.36 40.05
C ALA A 176 4.59 31.96 40.08
N VAL A 177 3.65 31.38 39.33
CA VAL A 177 2.21 31.72 39.40
C VAL A 177 1.68 31.52 40.82
N LYS A 178 1.93 30.37 41.43
CA LYS A 178 1.48 30.07 42.81
C LYS A 178 2.06 31.04 43.85
N ARG A 179 3.24 31.59 43.60
CA ARG A 179 3.93 32.55 44.47
C ARG A 179 3.62 34.02 44.13
N ASN A 180 2.81 34.28 43.11
CA ASN A 180 2.57 35.62 42.57
C ASN A 180 3.87 36.36 42.20
N ASP A 181 4.87 35.64 41.68
CA ASP A 181 6.15 36.24 41.23
C ASP A 181 6.00 36.84 39.83
N THR A 182 5.34 38.00 39.77
CA THR A 182 5.03 38.71 38.51
C THR A 182 6.29 39.15 37.77
N LYS A 183 7.38 39.46 38.48
CA LYS A 183 8.66 39.86 37.88
C LYS A 183 9.27 38.72 37.08
N GLN A 184 9.33 37.52 37.65
CA GLN A 184 9.87 36.36 36.95
C GLN A 184 8.98 35.92 35.77
N LEU A 185 7.66 36.00 35.92
CA LEU A 185 6.72 35.69 34.84
C LEU A 185 6.86 36.63 33.64
N PHE A 186 6.98 37.95 33.90
CA PHE A 186 7.22 38.94 32.85
C PHE A 186 8.56 38.70 32.15
N HIS A 187 9.62 38.41 32.92
CA HIS A 187 10.93 38.07 32.37
C HIS A 187 10.89 36.87 31.41
N TRP A 188 10.19 35.79 31.77
CA TRP A 188 10.04 34.63 30.89
C TRP A 188 9.16 34.91 29.67
N GLN A 189 8.11 35.71 29.81
CA GLN A 189 7.25 36.12 28.70
C GLN A 189 8.05 36.92 27.66
N GLU A 190 8.87 37.90 28.09
CA GLU A 190 9.76 38.64 27.19
C GLU A 190 10.82 37.74 26.55
N GLN A 191 11.48 36.88 27.33
CA GLN A 191 12.51 35.96 26.82
C GLN A 191 11.96 35.00 25.76
N LEU A 192 10.74 34.49 25.95
CA LEU A 192 10.08 33.61 25.02
C LEU A 192 9.39 34.34 23.86
N LYS A 193 9.32 35.69 23.89
CA LYS A 193 8.62 36.53 22.92
C LYS A 193 7.14 36.13 22.77
N LEU A 194 6.47 35.91 23.90
CA LEU A 194 5.03 35.63 23.95
C LEU A 194 4.23 36.93 24.07
N ASP A 195 2.98 36.95 23.63
CA ASP A 195 2.17 38.17 23.61
C ASP A 195 1.65 38.55 25.01
N SER A 196 1.51 37.57 25.91
CA SER A 196 0.97 37.79 27.26
C SER A 196 1.45 36.75 28.28
N ILE A 197 1.37 37.11 29.57
CA ILE A 197 1.59 36.18 30.69
C ILE A 197 0.52 35.08 30.69
N ASP A 198 -0.73 35.38 30.30
CA ASP A 198 -1.79 34.37 30.22
C ASP A 198 -1.45 33.27 29.21
N GLN A 199 -0.85 33.63 28.08
CA GLN A 199 -0.33 32.66 27.11
C GLN A 199 0.73 31.76 27.75
N LEU A 200 1.70 32.35 28.48
CA LEU A 200 2.73 31.61 29.21
C LEU A 200 2.13 30.63 30.23
N ILE A 201 1.11 31.06 30.97
CA ILE A 201 0.40 30.22 31.95
C ILE A 201 -0.35 29.09 31.24
N ALA A 202 -1.05 29.38 30.15
CA ALA A 202 -1.78 28.38 29.37
C ALA A 202 -0.83 27.29 28.83
N ILE A 203 0.34 27.67 28.32
CA ILE A 203 1.39 26.74 27.87
C ILE A 203 1.91 25.90 29.04
N ALA A 204 2.13 26.51 30.21
CA ALA A 204 2.62 25.82 31.39
C ALA A 204 1.62 24.81 31.97
N ASN A 205 0.32 25.00 31.76
CA ASN A 205 -0.72 24.07 32.21
C ASN A 205 -0.91 22.87 31.26
N LYS A 206 -0.43 22.96 30.01
CA LYS A 206 -0.46 21.83 29.07
C LYS A 206 0.69 20.85 29.33
N PRO A 207 0.44 19.53 29.33
CA PRO A 207 1.52 18.54 29.41
C PRO A 207 2.46 18.69 28.20
N THR A 208 3.72 18.29 28.37
CA THR A 208 4.64 18.15 27.24
C THR A 208 4.58 16.72 26.72
N LEU A 209 4.28 16.53 25.45
CA LEU A 209 4.05 15.21 24.86
C LEU A 209 5.06 14.90 23.76
N ILE A 210 5.62 13.69 23.82
CA ILE A 210 6.45 13.09 22.78
C ILE A 210 5.59 12.14 21.96
N VAL A 211 5.51 12.35 20.64
CA VAL A 211 4.72 11.55 19.70
C VAL A 211 5.67 10.66 18.90
N PRO A 212 5.73 9.36 19.18
CA PRO A 212 6.47 8.44 18.33
C PRO A 212 5.72 8.21 17.02
N ALA A 213 6.43 8.15 15.89
CA ALA A 213 5.85 7.84 14.60
C ALA A 213 6.80 6.96 13.76
N ASN A 214 6.23 6.03 13.02
CA ASN A 214 6.98 5.20 12.08
C ASN A 214 6.70 5.63 10.64
N ILE A 215 7.74 5.63 9.82
CA ILE A 215 7.73 5.83 8.39
C ILE A 215 8.11 4.48 7.76
N THR A 216 7.25 3.97 6.89
CA THR A 216 7.51 2.78 6.07
C THR A 216 7.44 3.15 4.60
N PHE A 217 8.41 2.68 3.80
CA PHE A 217 8.43 2.84 2.34
C PHE A 217 8.16 1.52 1.64
N TYR A 218 7.28 1.51 0.63
CA TYR A 218 7.02 0.31 -0.17
C TYR A 218 6.46 0.61 -1.57
N PRO A 219 6.94 -0.05 -2.64
CA PRO A 219 8.19 -0.81 -2.70
C PRO A 219 9.41 0.12 -2.72
N ILE A 220 10.50 -0.29 -2.07
CA ILE A 220 11.81 0.36 -2.24
C ILE A 220 12.35 0.00 -3.63
N ARG A 221 12.70 0.98 -4.44
CA ARG A 221 13.26 0.77 -5.79
C ARG A 221 14.74 1.16 -5.79
N SER A 222 15.54 0.50 -6.61
CA SER A 222 16.90 0.93 -6.94
C SER A 222 16.97 1.17 -8.44
N SER A 223 16.45 2.30 -8.93
CA SER A 223 16.55 2.64 -10.35
C SER A 223 17.56 3.75 -10.59
N GLU A 224 18.45 3.56 -11.55
CA GLU A 224 19.56 4.48 -11.88
C GLU A 224 19.16 5.81 -12.52
N ASN A 225 17.89 6.03 -12.84
CA ASN A 225 17.48 7.20 -13.60
C ASN A 225 16.18 7.75 -13.07
N LEU A 226 16.17 8.93 -12.40
CA LEU A 226 15.10 9.94 -12.51
C LEU A 226 15.24 11.24 -11.67
N LEU A 227 16.34 11.51 -10.94
CA LEU A 227 16.46 12.77 -10.16
C LEU A 227 17.35 13.88 -10.72
N PHE A 228 17.77 13.82 -11.98
CA PHE A 228 18.69 14.85 -12.48
C PHE A 228 18.09 16.28 -12.57
N LYS A 229 16.75 16.46 -12.55
CA LYS A 229 16.11 17.76 -12.82
C LYS A 229 15.49 18.49 -11.62
N SER A 230 15.02 17.80 -10.58
CA SER A 230 14.41 18.45 -9.40
C SER A 230 15.43 18.89 -8.36
N VAL A 231 16.62 18.29 -8.36
CA VAL A 231 17.72 18.65 -7.47
C VAL A 231 18.46 19.90 -7.97
N GLU A 232 18.41 20.26 -9.26
CA GLU A 232 19.00 21.51 -9.80
C GLU A 232 18.46 22.80 -9.14
N LEU A 233 17.22 22.77 -8.64
CA LEU A 233 16.63 23.87 -7.88
C LEU A 233 17.18 23.99 -6.44
N PHE A 234 17.69 22.88 -5.88
CA PHE A 234 18.25 22.78 -4.53
C PHE A 234 19.79 22.63 -4.51
N SER A 235 20.44 22.35 -5.65
CA SER A 235 21.87 22.04 -5.77
C SER A 235 22.75 23.24 -6.06
N LYS A 236 22.18 24.41 -6.36
CA LYS A 236 22.95 25.66 -6.43
C LYS A 236 23.49 26.02 -5.04
N GLY A 237 24.67 25.48 -4.71
CA GLY A 237 25.38 25.69 -3.44
C GLY A 237 25.56 24.44 -2.57
N LEU A 238 25.33 23.23 -3.09
CA LEU A 238 25.69 21.96 -2.42
C LEU A 238 27.08 21.49 -2.85
N SER A 239 27.84 20.85 -1.95
CA SER A 239 29.08 20.16 -2.36
C SER A 239 28.75 18.93 -3.21
N LEU A 240 29.66 18.55 -4.12
CA LEU A 240 29.53 17.40 -5.04
C LEU A 240 29.09 16.11 -4.31
N ARG A 241 29.68 15.86 -3.14
CA ARG A 241 29.38 14.70 -2.28
C ARG A 241 27.97 14.74 -1.68
N GLN A 242 27.51 15.90 -1.23
CA GLN A 242 26.16 16.05 -0.66
C GLN A 242 25.08 15.91 -1.74
N SER A 243 25.34 16.42 -2.96
CA SER A 243 24.45 16.21 -4.09
C SER A 243 24.40 14.75 -4.53
N GLU A 244 25.53 14.05 -4.58
CA GLU A 244 25.58 12.63 -4.92
C GLU A 244 24.80 11.76 -3.92
N GLU A 245 24.98 11.98 -2.61
CA GLU A 245 24.27 11.21 -1.58
C GLU A 245 22.74 11.49 -1.61
N LEU A 246 22.31 12.74 -1.79
CA LEU A 246 20.88 13.10 -1.94
C LEU A 246 20.26 12.56 -3.25
N LEU A 247 21.03 12.50 -4.34
CA LEU A 247 20.60 11.95 -5.61
C LEU A 247 20.45 10.42 -5.55
N ILE A 248 21.40 9.72 -4.92
CA ILE A 248 21.33 8.27 -4.71
C ILE A 248 20.14 7.92 -3.83
N GLU A 249 19.98 8.59 -2.69
CA GLU A 249 18.88 8.34 -1.75
C GLU A 249 17.51 8.74 -2.32
N GLY A 250 17.44 9.83 -3.10
CA GLY A 250 16.20 10.24 -3.75
C GLY A 250 15.83 9.37 -4.96
N ASN A 251 16.81 8.81 -5.69
CA ASN A 251 16.57 7.86 -6.79
C ASN A 251 15.94 6.56 -6.25
N ILE A 252 16.18 6.23 -4.98
CA ILE A 252 15.59 5.06 -4.31
C ILE A 252 14.08 5.23 -4.05
N LEU A 253 13.60 6.48 -3.94
CA LEU A 253 12.27 6.81 -3.41
C LEU A 253 11.27 7.31 -4.46
N LEU A 254 11.68 7.54 -5.72
CA LEU A 254 10.87 8.33 -6.63
C LEU A 254 10.22 7.56 -7.78
N LYS A 255 8.91 7.83 -7.89
CA LYS A 255 7.84 7.30 -8.74
C LYS A 255 7.33 5.91 -8.33
N ASN A 256 6.05 5.89 -7.91
CA ASN A 256 5.31 4.68 -7.51
C ASN A 256 5.89 3.96 -6.27
N THR A 257 6.33 4.73 -5.27
CA THR A 257 6.64 4.26 -3.91
C THR A 257 5.66 4.94 -2.96
N ASP A 258 5.01 4.14 -2.13
CA ASP A 258 4.12 4.60 -1.08
C ASP A 258 4.95 4.88 0.19
N MET A 259 4.65 5.99 0.86
CA MET A 259 5.24 6.38 2.14
C MET A 259 4.12 6.43 3.19
N ASP A 260 4.07 5.41 4.02
CA ASP A 260 3.10 5.31 5.12
C ASP A 260 3.72 5.85 6.41
N ILE A 261 3.07 6.83 7.01
CA ILE A 261 3.50 7.44 8.27
C ILE A 261 2.43 7.18 9.32
N ARG A 262 2.78 6.49 10.40
CA ARG A 262 1.85 6.13 11.48
C ARG A 262 2.30 6.71 12.80
N THR A 263 1.47 7.55 13.41
CA THR A 263 1.75 8.08 14.75
C THR A 263 1.23 7.13 15.82
N GLY A 264 2.06 6.84 16.81
CA GLY A 264 1.69 6.10 18.01
C GLY A 264 1.20 6.99 19.15
N SER A 265 0.73 6.34 20.21
CA SER A 265 0.20 7.04 21.37
C SER A 265 1.27 7.91 22.06
N PRO A 266 0.96 9.17 22.43
CA PRO A 266 1.95 10.05 23.03
C PRO A 266 2.55 9.50 24.33
N VAL A 267 3.79 9.90 24.61
CA VAL A 267 4.53 9.62 25.84
C VAL A 267 4.71 10.93 26.59
N ASN A 268 4.28 10.95 27.86
CA ASN A 268 4.46 12.09 28.74
C ASN A 268 5.75 11.91 29.57
N PRO A 269 6.82 12.70 29.34
CA PRO A 269 8.08 12.54 30.07
C PRO A 269 7.96 12.80 31.58
N SER A 270 6.97 13.59 32.02
CA SER A 270 6.74 13.88 33.43
C SER A 270 6.04 12.73 34.18
N ALA A 271 5.46 11.76 33.47
CA ALA A 271 4.82 10.59 34.08
C ALA A 271 5.83 9.70 34.82
N PHE A 272 7.11 9.77 34.45
CA PHE A 272 8.19 9.03 35.10
C PHE A 272 8.65 9.64 36.43
N TRP A 273 8.14 10.82 36.83
CA TRP A 273 8.56 11.47 38.06
C TRP A 273 7.94 10.80 39.29
N ASP A 274 8.74 9.97 39.94
CA ASP A 274 8.41 9.32 41.21
C ASP A 274 8.37 10.31 42.40
N TRP A 275 8.04 9.80 43.59
CA TRP A 275 7.95 10.62 44.79
C TRP A 275 9.29 11.26 45.19
N ARG A 276 10.42 10.58 44.92
CA ARG A 276 11.78 11.09 45.22
C ARG A 276 12.11 12.28 44.33
N THR A 277 11.78 12.16 43.06
CA THR A 277 11.93 13.23 42.06
C THR A 277 11.07 14.42 42.43
N LYS A 278 9.80 14.20 42.76
CA LYS A 278 8.89 15.27 43.24
C LYS A 278 9.41 15.97 44.50
N LEU A 279 10.09 15.26 45.38
CA LEU A 279 10.73 15.85 46.56
C LEU A 279 11.89 16.77 46.15
N LEU A 280 12.83 16.29 45.32
CA LEU A 280 13.97 17.08 44.84
C LEU A 280 13.55 18.30 44.02
N LEU A 281 12.49 18.17 43.23
CA LEU A 281 11.92 19.27 42.45
C LEU A 281 11.51 20.46 43.33
N LYS A 282 11.06 20.25 44.57
CA LYS A 282 10.74 21.36 45.49
C LYS A 282 11.94 22.25 45.80
N TRP A 283 13.15 21.69 45.73
CA TRP A 283 14.41 22.36 46.06
C TRP A 283 15.04 22.97 44.80
N VAL A 284 14.92 22.31 43.66
CA VAL A 284 15.55 22.75 42.39
C VAL A 284 14.70 23.78 41.65
N ILE A 285 13.37 23.62 41.59
CA ILE A 285 12.47 24.50 40.81
C ILE A 285 12.65 25.99 41.17
N PRO A 286 12.74 26.40 42.46
CA PRO A 286 12.94 27.81 42.83
C PRO A 286 14.20 28.48 42.25
N GLU A 287 15.21 27.71 41.85
CA GLU A 287 16.47 28.22 41.33
C GLU A 287 16.50 28.34 39.80
N ILE A 288 15.48 27.80 39.11
CA ILE A 288 15.36 27.88 37.66
C ILE A 288 14.93 29.30 37.28
N LYS A 289 15.80 30.05 36.61
CA LYS A 289 15.52 31.40 36.11
C LYS A 289 15.55 31.49 34.59
N SER A 290 16.15 30.52 33.92
CA SER A 290 16.29 30.46 32.46
C SER A 290 16.15 29.02 31.95
N LEU A 291 15.98 28.85 30.64
CA LEU A 291 16.05 27.54 30.00
C LEU A 291 17.45 26.91 30.10
N ASP A 292 18.51 27.71 30.11
CA ASP A 292 19.87 27.20 30.30
C ASP A 292 20.06 26.59 31.70
N ASP A 293 19.43 27.14 32.75
CA ASP A 293 19.46 26.54 34.09
C ASP A 293 18.90 25.11 34.10
N VAL A 294 17.88 24.83 33.28
CA VAL A 294 17.24 23.51 33.16
C VAL A 294 18.19 22.51 32.51
N PHE A 295 18.80 22.87 31.39
CA PHE A 295 19.63 21.95 30.61
C PHE A 295 21.07 21.83 31.14
N ASN A 296 21.48 22.70 32.07
CA ASN A 296 22.78 22.64 32.75
C ASN A 296 22.77 21.83 34.07
N LEU A 297 21.63 21.30 34.51
CA LEU A 297 21.52 20.54 35.77
C LEU A 297 22.48 19.35 35.87
N GLY A 298 22.78 18.69 34.74
CA GLY A 298 23.70 17.55 34.69
C GLY A 298 25.16 17.93 34.43
N SER A 299 25.39 18.92 33.56
CA SER A 299 26.73 19.32 33.09
C SER A 299 27.43 20.32 34.03
N ALA A 300 26.68 21.19 34.69
CA ALA A 300 27.18 22.23 35.59
C ALA A 300 26.24 22.47 36.79
N PRO A 301 26.06 21.49 37.70
CA PRO A 301 25.16 21.62 38.84
C PRO A 301 25.67 22.66 39.85
N LYS A 302 24.78 23.55 40.31
CA LYS A 302 25.10 24.59 41.31
C LYS A 302 25.11 24.05 42.74
N ASN A 303 24.37 22.97 43.01
CA ASN A 303 24.28 22.35 44.34
C ASN A 303 23.99 20.83 44.26
N ILE A 304 24.02 20.18 45.43
CA ILE A 304 23.81 18.72 45.56
C ILE A 304 22.43 18.27 45.05
N PRO A 305 21.31 18.95 45.38
CA PRO A 305 19.99 18.62 44.83
C PRO A 305 19.95 18.64 43.30
N GLN A 306 20.54 19.65 42.65
CA GLN A 306 20.61 19.72 41.19
C GLN A 306 21.41 18.56 40.60
N ARG A 307 22.57 18.22 41.19
CA ARG A 307 23.40 17.09 40.74
C ARG A 307 22.66 15.76 40.84
N LEU A 308 21.90 15.55 41.93
CA LEU A 308 21.13 14.33 42.14
C LEU A 308 19.95 14.25 41.16
N LEU A 309 19.24 15.37 40.96
CA LEU A 309 18.15 15.46 40.00
C LEU A 309 18.64 15.19 38.57
N GLY A 310 19.80 15.73 38.19
CA GLY A 310 20.43 15.48 36.90
C GLY A 310 20.68 13.99 36.65
N LYS A 311 21.19 13.25 37.64
CA LYS A 311 21.39 11.79 37.54
C LYS A 311 20.06 11.02 37.38
N ILE A 312 19.04 11.41 38.15
CA ILE A 312 17.70 10.79 38.07
C ILE A 312 17.06 11.05 36.71
N PHE A 313 17.19 12.27 36.17
CA PHE A 313 16.64 12.64 34.86
C PHE A 313 17.28 11.85 33.72
N VAL A 314 18.56 11.46 33.82
CA VAL A 314 19.19 10.54 32.87
C VAL A 314 18.49 9.19 32.89
N ALA A 315 18.25 8.59 34.07
CA ALA A 315 17.54 7.32 34.18
C ALA A 315 16.09 7.42 33.64
N HIS A 316 15.37 8.49 33.98
CA HIS A 316 14.04 8.73 33.42
C HIS A 316 14.06 8.92 31.90
N ALA A 317 15.10 9.56 31.35
CA ALA A 317 15.23 9.75 29.92
C ALA A 317 15.41 8.42 29.19
N GLU A 318 16.15 7.49 29.80
CA GLU A 318 16.29 6.13 29.27
C GLU A 318 14.98 5.35 29.30
N SER A 319 14.20 5.44 30.37
CA SER A 319 12.88 4.80 30.47
C SER A 319 11.89 5.39 29.46
N ALA A 320 11.81 6.72 29.35
CA ALA A 320 10.98 7.40 28.36
C ALA A 320 11.39 7.04 26.93
N ARG A 321 12.70 6.95 26.65
CA ARG A 321 13.21 6.48 25.36
C ARG A 321 12.74 5.08 25.05
N ASN A 322 12.93 4.13 25.95
CA ASN A 322 12.52 2.75 25.67
C ASN A 322 11.02 2.67 25.34
N GLN A 323 10.18 3.40 26.09
CA GLN A 323 8.74 3.46 25.84
C GLN A 323 8.39 4.07 24.48
N TYR A 324 8.98 5.22 24.10
CA TYR A 324 8.66 5.80 22.79
C TYR A 324 9.24 4.99 21.62
N MET A 325 10.37 4.30 21.80
CA MET A 325 10.97 3.45 20.76
C MET A 325 10.10 2.21 20.52
N GLU A 326 9.63 1.57 21.59
CA GLU A 326 8.67 0.46 21.51
C GLU A 326 7.40 0.89 20.78
N LYS A 327 6.80 2.01 21.20
CA LYS A 327 5.64 2.56 20.53
C LYS A 327 5.91 2.94 19.08
N MET A 328 7.10 3.41 18.73
CA MET A 328 7.44 3.75 17.35
C MET A 328 7.43 2.51 16.46
N TYR A 329 8.18 1.46 16.81
CA TYR A 329 8.24 0.26 15.97
C TYR A 329 6.99 -0.61 16.04
N ALA A 330 6.17 -0.48 17.09
CA ALA A 330 4.84 -1.10 17.11
C ALA A 330 3.93 -0.60 15.97
N HIS A 331 4.25 0.57 15.38
CA HIS A 331 3.45 1.19 14.32
C HIS A 331 4.04 1.01 12.91
N VAL A 332 5.00 0.09 12.72
CA VAL A 332 5.50 -0.29 11.39
C VAL A 332 4.35 -0.80 10.52
N THR A 333 4.32 -0.36 9.26
CA THR A 333 3.32 -0.84 8.30
C THR A 333 3.87 -2.06 7.55
N ILE A 334 3.31 -3.24 7.80
CA ILE A 334 3.80 -4.50 7.24
C ILE A 334 3.47 -4.57 5.75
N ASN A 335 4.43 -4.96 4.93
CA ASN A 335 4.30 -5.11 3.48
C ASN A 335 4.88 -6.46 3.04
N LEU A 336 4.76 -6.80 1.76
CA LEU A 336 5.19 -8.11 1.26
C LEU A 336 6.69 -8.35 1.38
N SER A 337 7.53 -7.31 1.25
CA SER A 337 8.98 -7.42 1.43
C SER A 337 9.35 -7.76 2.87
N HIS A 338 8.62 -7.25 3.86
CA HIS A 338 8.80 -7.63 5.27
C HIS A 338 8.54 -9.13 5.50
N LEU A 339 7.44 -9.65 4.95
CA LEU A 339 7.07 -11.06 5.09
C LEU A 339 8.09 -11.97 4.38
N ALA A 340 8.42 -11.64 3.14
CA ALA A 340 9.41 -12.36 2.34
C ALA A 340 10.80 -12.39 3.00
N SER A 341 11.27 -11.24 3.48
CA SER A 341 12.59 -11.15 4.10
C SER A 341 12.66 -11.94 5.41
N THR A 342 11.61 -11.84 6.23
CA THR A 342 11.50 -12.60 7.48
C THR A 342 11.49 -14.10 7.20
N LEU A 343 10.77 -14.55 6.16
CA LEU A 343 10.73 -15.94 5.74
C LEU A 343 12.10 -16.44 5.25
N ILE A 344 12.78 -15.66 4.41
CA ILE A 344 14.13 -15.99 3.91
C ILE A 344 15.11 -16.17 5.07
N LEU A 345 15.16 -15.20 6.00
CA LEU A 345 16.07 -15.27 7.15
C LEU A 345 15.68 -16.37 8.14
N HIS A 346 14.39 -16.72 8.25
CA HIS A 346 13.94 -17.87 9.03
C HIS A 346 14.54 -19.18 8.48
N TYR A 347 14.44 -19.43 7.16
CA TYR A 347 15.02 -20.62 6.53
C TYR A 347 16.55 -20.68 6.65
N ILE A 348 17.23 -19.55 6.46
CA ILE A 348 18.68 -19.46 6.69
C ILE A 348 19.04 -19.80 8.14
N GLY A 349 18.25 -19.33 9.10
CA GLY A 349 18.42 -19.66 10.52
C GLY A 349 18.28 -21.16 10.83
N GLN A 350 17.55 -21.90 9.99
CA GLN A 350 17.43 -23.36 10.05
C GLN A 350 18.51 -24.11 9.25
N GLY A 351 19.46 -23.39 8.64
CA GLY A 351 20.50 -23.95 7.78
C GLY A 351 20.03 -24.30 6.36
N GLN A 352 18.83 -23.89 5.97
CA GLN A 352 18.28 -24.14 4.64
C GLN A 352 18.64 -22.99 3.69
N THR A 353 19.30 -23.32 2.58
CA THR A 353 19.80 -22.33 1.60
C THR A 353 18.99 -22.29 0.30
N HIS A 354 17.86 -22.98 0.23
CA HIS A 354 17.02 -23.03 -0.97
C HIS A 354 15.55 -23.16 -0.62
N ILE A 355 14.68 -22.62 -1.46
CA ILE A 355 13.23 -22.79 -1.35
C ILE A 355 12.58 -22.86 -2.73
N GLU A 356 11.59 -23.73 -2.91
CA GLU A 356 10.77 -23.76 -4.13
C GLU A 356 9.90 -22.51 -4.23
N LYS A 357 9.73 -21.98 -5.44
CA LYS A 357 8.93 -20.77 -5.66
C LYS A 357 7.49 -20.98 -5.21
N ASN A 358 6.84 -22.06 -5.65
CA ASN A 358 5.45 -22.33 -5.29
C ASN A 358 5.24 -22.38 -3.77
N LEU A 359 6.14 -23.07 -3.06
CA LEU A 359 6.15 -23.12 -1.60
C LEU A 359 6.32 -21.71 -0.98
N PHE A 360 7.33 -20.96 -1.44
CA PHE A 360 7.62 -19.62 -0.93
C PHE A 360 6.42 -18.69 -1.08
N TYR A 361 5.83 -18.62 -2.27
CA TYR A 361 4.70 -17.75 -2.55
C TYR A 361 3.42 -18.18 -1.82
N SER A 362 3.18 -19.49 -1.68
CA SER A 362 2.01 -20.01 -0.96
C SER A 362 2.08 -19.70 0.53
N ILE A 363 3.26 -19.82 1.16
CA ILE A 363 3.46 -19.43 2.57
C ILE A 363 3.19 -17.93 2.75
N LEU A 364 3.68 -17.09 1.84
CA LEU A 364 3.41 -15.65 1.89
C LEU A 364 1.91 -15.35 1.75
N TYR A 365 1.21 -16.03 0.85
CA TYR A 365 -0.23 -15.90 0.69
C TYR A 365 -0.99 -16.28 1.98
N ILE A 366 -0.69 -17.44 2.57
CA ILE A 366 -1.28 -17.89 3.85
C ILE A 366 -1.01 -16.85 4.95
N ALA A 367 0.23 -16.38 5.06
CA ALA A 367 0.61 -15.37 6.05
C ALA A 367 -0.20 -14.08 5.86
N ILE A 368 -0.42 -13.62 4.62
CA ILE A 368 -1.28 -12.46 4.34
C ILE A 368 -2.70 -12.71 4.86
N LYS A 369 -3.32 -13.85 4.51
CA LYS A 369 -4.70 -14.16 4.93
C LYS A 369 -4.84 -14.20 6.46
N ARG A 370 -3.84 -14.72 7.18
CA ARG A 370 -3.80 -14.71 8.65
C ARG A 370 -3.65 -13.29 9.21
N LEU A 371 -2.72 -12.52 8.68
CA LEU A 371 -2.45 -11.16 9.16
C LEU A 371 -3.62 -10.20 8.89
N GLN A 372 -4.37 -10.37 7.80
CA GLN A 372 -5.56 -9.56 7.48
C GLN A 372 -6.61 -9.61 8.59
N SER A 373 -6.70 -10.72 9.33
CA SER A 373 -7.64 -10.89 10.44
C SER A 373 -7.16 -10.26 11.77
N ASN A 374 -5.93 -9.73 11.83
CA ASN A 374 -5.31 -9.28 13.06
C ASN A 374 -5.41 -7.74 13.24
N PRO A 375 -6.19 -7.24 14.22
CA PRO A 375 -6.35 -5.80 14.42
C PRO A 375 -5.16 -5.14 15.14
N ALA A 376 -4.23 -5.91 15.71
CA ALA A 376 -3.11 -5.38 16.50
C ALA A 376 -1.93 -4.91 15.66
N ILE A 377 -1.98 -5.12 14.33
CA ILE A 377 -0.92 -4.75 13.40
C ILE A 377 -1.44 -3.82 12.33
N HIS A 378 -0.52 -3.20 11.60
CA HIS A 378 -0.84 -2.36 10.47
C HIS A 378 -0.33 -3.01 9.19
N LEU A 379 -1.22 -3.18 8.22
CA LEU A 379 -0.89 -3.72 6.91
C LEU A 379 -0.88 -2.61 5.87
N HIS A 380 0.11 -2.66 4.99
CA HIS A 380 0.15 -1.84 3.80
C HIS A 380 -1.04 -2.19 2.90
N GLN A 381 -1.60 -1.22 2.17
CA GLN A 381 -2.77 -1.45 1.33
C GLN A 381 -2.57 -2.57 0.29
N SER A 382 -1.33 -2.78 -0.17
CA SER A 382 -1.00 -3.88 -1.09
C SER A 382 -1.24 -5.27 -0.52
N LEU A 383 -1.39 -5.42 0.80
CA LEU A 383 -1.77 -6.67 1.46
C LEU A 383 -3.27 -6.73 1.78
N LEU A 384 -4.02 -5.66 1.50
CA LEU A 384 -5.47 -5.57 1.73
C LEU A 384 -6.27 -5.54 0.41
N LYS A 385 -5.61 -5.22 -0.70
CA LYS A 385 -6.18 -5.19 -2.04
C LYS A 385 -5.78 -6.47 -2.79
N PRO A 386 -6.70 -7.41 -3.07
CA PRO A 386 -6.39 -8.67 -3.73
C PRO A 386 -5.68 -8.54 -5.07
N ASP A 387 -5.98 -7.51 -5.87
CA ASP A 387 -5.27 -7.28 -7.14
C ASP A 387 -3.75 -7.09 -6.96
N ASP A 388 -3.27 -6.77 -5.75
CA ASP A 388 -1.87 -6.55 -5.45
C ASP A 388 -1.15 -7.78 -4.88
N TYR A 389 -1.86 -8.87 -4.51
CA TYR A 389 -1.27 -10.09 -3.91
C TYR A 389 -1.85 -11.43 -4.40
N SER A 390 -2.99 -11.45 -5.10
CA SER A 390 -3.65 -12.71 -5.52
C SER A 390 -2.88 -13.51 -6.57
N ASP A 391 -1.97 -12.87 -7.30
CA ASP A 391 -1.08 -13.51 -8.27
C ASP A 391 0.06 -14.31 -7.61
N LEU A 392 0.30 -14.16 -6.31
CA LEU A 392 1.32 -14.92 -5.57
C LEU A 392 1.15 -16.44 -5.79
N LEU A 393 -0.08 -16.95 -5.80
CA LEU A 393 -0.34 -18.38 -6.02
C LEU A 393 0.00 -18.87 -7.44
N LYS A 394 0.21 -17.96 -8.39
CA LYS A 394 0.78 -18.25 -9.71
C LYS A 394 2.32 -18.20 -9.71
N SER A 395 2.94 -18.14 -8.53
CA SER A 395 4.38 -17.94 -8.33
C SER A 395 4.94 -16.70 -9.03
N SER A 396 4.14 -15.63 -9.12
CA SER A 396 4.54 -14.36 -9.74
C SER A 396 3.85 -13.19 -9.06
N ASN A 397 4.52 -12.05 -8.90
CA ASN A 397 3.84 -10.83 -8.48
C ASN A 397 4.58 -9.59 -8.96
N LYS A 398 3.91 -8.74 -9.75
CA LYS A 398 4.57 -7.60 -10.43
C LYS A 398 5.25 -6.61 -9.48
N ARG A 399 4.68 -6.36 -8.30
CA ARG A 399 5.27 -5.44 -7.31
C ARG A 399 6.41 -6.11 -6.56
N PHE A 400 6.31 -7.42 -6.33
CA PHE A 400 7.30 -8.23 -5.65
C PHE A 400 8.51 -8.54 -6.53
N GLU A 401 8.37 -8.57 -7.86
CA GLU A 401 9.49 -8.70 -8.78
C GLU A 401 10.56 -7.62 -8.53
N PHE A 402 10.18 -6.41 -8.12
CA PHE A 402 11.15 -5.37 -7.74
C PHE A 402 12.01 -5.79 -6.54
N PHE A 403 11.39 -6.43 -5.54
CA PHE A 403 12.12 -6.95 -4.38
C PHE A 403 13.05 -8.10 -4.77
N ILE A 404 12.57 -9.04 -5.58
CA ILE A 404 13.37 -10.18 -6.07
C ILE A 404 14.54 -9.70 -6.94
N SER A 405 14.31 -8.75 -7.85
CA SER A 405 15.36 -8.14 -8.69
C SER A 405 16.39 -7.42 -7.82
N ALA A 406 15.97 -6.57 -6.89
CA ALA A 406 16.89 -5.87 -6.01
C ALA A 406 17.75 -6.84 -5.18
N ALA A 407 17.17 -7.94 -4.70
CA ALA A 407 17.92 -8.97 -3.98
C ALA A 407 18.90 -9.75 -4.89
N LYS A 408 18.56 -9.97 -6.17
CA LYS A 408 19.47 -10.58 -7.16
C LYS A 408 20.62 -9.65 -7.52
N ASP A 409 20.33 -8.37 -7.78
CA ASP A 409 21.31 -7.35 -8.13
C ASP A 409 22.29 -7.11 -6.97
N ALA A 410 21.78 -7.15 -5.74
CA ALA A 410 22.59 -7.14 -4.52
C ALA A 410 23.36 -8.45 -4.26
N GLY A 411 23.18 -9.50 -5.07
CA GLY A 411 23.88 -10.79 -4.91
C GLY A 411 23.47 -11.57 -3.65
N LEU A 412 22.23 -11.40 -3.18
CA LEU A 412 21.69 -12.08 -2.01
C LEU A 412 21.01 -13.41 -2.34
N LEU A 413 20.37 -13.47 -3.52
CA LEU A 413 19.71 -14.67 -4.00
C LEU A 413 19.97 -14.90 -5.48
N GLN A 414 19.97 -16.17 -5.87
CA GLN A 414 19.98 -16.59 -7.27
C GLN A 414 18.66 -17.25 -7.61
N GLU A 415 18.07 -16.83 -8.71
CA GLU A 415 16.83 -17.40 -9.21
C GLU A 415 17.11 -18.57 -10.16
N LYS A 416 16.54 -19.74 -9.85
CA LYS A 416 16.46 -20.90 -10.74
C LYS A 416 15.04 -20.98 -11.32
N SER A 417 14.80 -21.91 -12.24
CA SER A 417 13.48 -22.06 -12.90
C SER A 417 12.35 -22.19 -11.87
N ASN A 418 12.49 -23.09 -10.88
CA ASN A 418 11.44 -23.41 -9.90
C ASN A 418 11.82 -23.10 -8.45
N SER A 419 12.99 -22.51 -8.19
CA SER A 419 13.45 -22.26 -6.81
C SER A 419 14.29 -21.00 -6.70
N TYR A 420 14.39 -20.50 -5.47
CA TYR A 420 15.35 -19.48 -5.07
C TYR A 420 16.47 -20.13 -4.27
N GLN A 421 17.71 -19.82 -4.63
CA GLN A 421 18.90 -20.18 -3.89
C GLN A 421 19.38 -18.98 -3.09
N PHE A 422 19.50 -19.12 -1.78
CA PHE A 422 20.04 -18.10 -0.89
C PHE A 422 21.57 -18.15 -0.91
N LEU A 423 22.20 -16.98 -1.06
CA LEU A 423 23.65 -16.86 -1.20
C LEU A 423 24.29 -16.52 0.16
N PRO A 424 25.55 -16.94 0.40
CA PRO A 424 26.26 -16.68 1.66
C PRO A 424 26.34 -15.20 2.03
N LYS A 425 26.26 -14.31 1.02
CA LYS A 425 26.18 -12.85 1.19
C LYS A 425 25.07 -12.43 2.17
N LEU A 426 23.96 -13.17 2.26
CA LEU A 426 22.88 -12.88 3.22
C LEU A 426 23.32 -12.90 4.68
N CYS A 427 24.32 -13.72 5.00
CA CYS A 427 24.89 -13.87 6.35
C CYS A 427 26.16 -13.03 6.56
N ALA A 428 26.61 -12.28 5.56
CA ALA A 428 27.83 -11.49 5.67
C ALA A 428 27.62 -10.27 6.56
N ASP A 429 28.68 -9.88 7.27
CA ASP A 429 28.73 -8.60 7.97
C ASP A 429 29.02 -7.50 6.94
N TYR A 430 28.21 -6.45 6.96
CA TYR A 430 28.36 -5.31 6.04
C TYR A 430 28.74 -4.05 6.80
N HIS A 431 29.44 -3.15 6.10
CA HIS A 431 29.61 -1.80 6.61
C HIS A 431 28.26 -1.06 6.59
N PHE A 432 27.94 -0.46 7.73
CA PHE A 432 26.66 0.18 8.08
C PHE A 432 26.10 1.18 7.04
N ASP A 433 26.97 1.82 6.25
CA ASP A 433 26.57 2.82 5.26
C ASP A 433 26.10 2.21 3.92
N THR A 434 26.44 0.95 3.63
CA THR A 434 26.11 0.30 2.34
C THR A 434 25.05 -0.80 2.46
N ILE A 435 24.69 -1.24 3.67
CA ILE A 435 23.80 -2.40 3.85
C ILE A 435 22.43 -2.28 3.15
N ARG A 436 21.90 -1.08 2.97
CA ARG A 436 20.61 -0.91 2.26
C ARG A 436 20.71 -1.25 0.78
N LEU A 437 21.89 -1.05 0.20
CA LEU A 437 22.21 -1.45 -1.16
C LEU A 437 22.68 -2.90 -1.20
N GLU A 438 23.46 -3.33 -0.21
CA GLU A 438 24.12 -4.63 -0.21
C GLU A 438 23.24 -5.78 0.32
N ASN A 439 22.37 -5.52 1.30
CA ASN A 439 21.48 -6.49 1.93
C ASN A 439 20.12 -5.88 2.37
N PRO A 440 19.27 -5.43 1.44
CA PRO A 440 17.90 -4.97 1.73
C PRO A 440 17.03 -5.98 2.50
N ILE A 441 17.26 -7.29 2.34
CA ILE A 441 16.51 -8.35 3.05
C ILE A 441 16.69 -8.24 4.57
N ALA A 442 17.93 -8.01 5.02
CA ALA A 442 18.18 -7.79 6.43
C ALA A 442 17.41 -6.55 6.92
N VAL A 443 17.48 -5.44 6.20
CA VAL A 443 16.80 -4.17 6.56
C VAL A 443 15.31 -4.39 6.84
N TYR A 444 14.59 -5.00 5.89
CA TYR A 444 13.16 -5.28 6.03
C TYR A 444 12.86 -6.17 7.24
N THR A 445 13.65 -7.22 7.47
CA THR A 445 13.41 -8.12 8.61
C THR A 445 13.58 -7.40 9.94
N ASN A 446 14.49 -6.42 10.01
CA ASN A 446 14.76 -5.68 11.23
C ASN A 446 13.69 -4.67 11.58
N GLU A 447 13.08 -4.04 10.57
CA GLU A 447 11.97 -3.12 10.78
C GLU A 447 10.81 -3.82 11.50
N VAL A 448 10.52 -5.08 11.15
CA VAL A 448 9.45 -5.88 11.77
C VAL A 448 9.91 -6.78 12.92
N ALA A 449 11.20 -6.83 13.24
CA ALA A 449 11.72 -7.67 14.33
C ALA A 449 11.03 -7.44 15.71
N PRO A 450 10.63 -6.20 16.08
CA PRO A 450 9.84 -5.97 17.29
C PRO A 450 8.43 -6.59 17.26
N LEU A 451 7.88 -6.84 16.08
CA LEU A 451 6.56 -7.40 15.87
C LEU A 451 6.62 -8.92 15.81
N ARG A 452 6.75 -9.58 16.98
CA ARG A 452 6.83 -11.05 17.08
C ARG A 452 5.72 -11.78 16.31
N ILE A 453 4.53 -11.18 16.26
CA ILE A 453 3.38 -11.69 15.52
C ILE A 453 3.67 -11.96 14.04
N VAL A 454 4.55 -11.18 13.39
CA VAL A 454 4.96 -11.40 11.99
C VAL A 454 5.71 -12.72 11.85
N GLN A 455 6.70 -12.92 12.71
CA GLN A 455 7.49 -14.16 12.73
C GLN A 455 6.63 -15.36 13.12
N GLU A 456 5.82 -15.23 14.17
CA GLU A 456 4.91 -16.29 14.65
C GLU A 456 3.91 -16.70 13.56
N THR A 457 3.36 -15.72 12.83
CA THR A 457 2.42 -16.00 11.73
C THR A 457 3.11 -16.70 10.55
N LEU A 458 4.35 -16.33 10.21
CA LEU A 458 5.10 -17.01 9.15
C LEU A 458 5.45 -18.45 9.54
N VAL A 459 5.84 -18.69 10.78
CA VAL A 459 6.09 -20.06 11.28
C VAL A 459 4.81 -20.89 11.25
N ALA A 460 3.68 -20.31 11.67
CA ALA A 460 2.38 -20.96 11.57
C ALA A 460 2.00 -21.26 10.11
N ALA A 461 2.24 -20.31 9.19
CA ALA A 461 1.96 -20.48 7.77
C ALA A 461 2.79 -21.60 7.11
N ILE A 462 4.05 -21.79 7.53
CA ILE A 462 4.89 -22.92 7.08
C ILE A 462 4.25 -24.26 7.47
N GLN A 463 3.80 -24.39 8.72
CA GLN A 463 3.16 -25.60 9.22
C GLN A 463 1.81 -25.83 8.53
N GLU A 464 1.02 -24.77 8.40
CA GLU A 464 -0.28 -24.78 7.77
C GLU A 464 -0.20 -25.19 6.30
N PHE A 465 0.78 -24.71 5.52
CA PHE A 465 0.93 -25.11 4.12
C PHE A 465 0.96 -26.63 3.91
N SER A 466 1.54 -27.39 4.85
CA SER A 466 1.57 -28.85 4.76
C SER A 466 0.22 -29.53 5.02
N MET A 467 -0.73 -28.80 5.61
CA MET A 467 -2.08 -29.28 5.96
C MET A 467 -3.17 -28.65 5.07
N THR A 468 -2.89 -27.53 4.41
CA THR A 468 -3.85 -26.82 3.56
C THR A 468 -4.10 -27.60 2.28
N ASP A 469 -5.38 -27.89 2.03
CA ASP A 469 -5.81 -28.47 0.76
C ASP A 469 -6.14 -27.39 -0.29
N ASN A 470 -6.34 -27.82 -1.53
CA ASN A 470 -6.70 -26.92 -2.62
C ASN A 470 -8.07 -26.23 -2.40
N LEU A 471 -8.95 -26.82 -1.58
CA LEU A 471 -10.27 -26.27 -1.28
C LEU A 471 -10.16 -24.99 -0.44
N GLN A 472 -9.27 -24.99 0.56
CA GLN A 472 -9.05 -23.80 1.39
C GLN A 472 -8.46 -22.63 0.57
N PHE A 473 -7.53 -22.91 -0.36
CA PHE A 473 -7.02 -21.87 -1.28
C PHE A 473 -8.11 -21.34 -2.20
N ALA A 474 -8.96 -22.21 -2.74
CA ALA A 474 -10.07 -21.79 -3.58
C ALA A 474 -11.10 -20.95 -2.81
N ALA A 475 -11.37 -21.27 -1.55
CA ALA A 475 -12.23 -20.47 -0.68
C ALA A 475 -11.66 -19.06 -0.44
N TRP A 476 -10.36 -18.95 -0.15
CA TRP A 476 -9.70 -17.63 -0.01
C TRP A 476 -9.66 -16.85 -1.33
N HIS A 477 -9.47 -17.52 -2.47
CA HIS A 477 -9.55 -16.87 -3.77
C HIS A 477 -10.95 -16.33 -4.07
N PHE A 478 -12.00 -17.06 -3.71
CA PHE A 478 -13.37 -16.56 -3.86
C PHE A 478 -13.64 -15.36 -2.94
N GLU A 479 -13.16 -15.40 -1.69
CA GLU A 479 -13.20 -14.25 -0.78
C GLU A 479 -12.44 -13.05 -1.36
N ASP A 480 -11.28 -13.28 -1.97
CA ASP A 480 -10.50 -12.24 -2.64
C ASP A 480 -11.26 -11.61 -3.82
N GLU A 481 -12.07 -12.36 -4.59
CA GLU A 481 -12.93 -11.76 -5.63
C GLU A 481 -14.01 -10.83 -5.02
N MET A 482 -14.59 -11.22 -3.88
CA MET A 482 -15.56 -10.40 -3.14
C MET A 482 -14.92 -9.12 -2.60
N ILE A 483 -13.72 -9.22 -2.02
CA ILE A 483 -12.96 -8.07 -1.53
C ILE A 483 -12.57 -7.15 -2.70
N SER A 484 -12.11 -7.71 -3.83
CA SER A 484 -11.76 -6.94 -5.03
C SER A 484 -12.95 -6.15 -5.57
N PHE A 485 -14.14 -6.77 -5.60
CA PHE A 485 -15.39 -6.10 -5.94
C PHE A 485 -15.71 -4.92 -5.02
N ALA A 486 -15.63 -5.11 -3.70
CA ALA A 486 -15.90 -4.06 -2.72
C ALA A 486 -14.93 -2.88 -2.83
N TRP A 487 -13.64 -3.15 -3.05
CA TRP A 487 -12.62 -2.12 -3.28
C TRP A 487 -12.88 -1.31 -4.55
N GLU A 488 -13.19 -1.99 -5.66
CA GLU A 488 -13.50 -1.33 -6.92
C GLU A 488 -14.73 -0.43 -6.78
N LYS A 489 -15.81 -0.93 -6.16
CA LYS A 489 -17.02 -0.14 -5.87
C LYS A 489 -16.69 1.12 -5.05
N LYS A 490 -15.86 1.00 -4.01
CA LYS A 490 -15.44 2.14 -3.18
C LYS A 490 -14.58 3.15 -3.93
N ILE A 491 -13.70 2.70 -4.83
CA ILE A 491 -12.84 3.57 -5.62
C ILE A 491 -13.68 4.38 -6.60
N TYR A 492 -14.59 3.73 -7.32
CA TYR A 492 -15.40 4.36 -8.35
C TYR A 492 -16.67 5.03 -7.84
N SER A 493 -16.95 5.01 -6.53
CA SER A 493 -18.03 5.79 -5.90
C SER A 493 -17.60 7.18 -5.46
N LYS A 494 -16.40 7.64 -5.84
CA LYS A 494 -15.89 8.97 -5.47
C LYS A 494 -16.57 10.08 -6.30
N PRO A 495 -16.61 11.34 -5.80
CA PRO A 495 -17.25 12.46 -6.49
C PRO A 495 -16.77 12.73 -7.92
N GLU A 496 -15.52 12.40 -8.22
CA GLU A 496 -14.93 12.56 -9.56
C GLU A 496 -15.59 11.68 -10.65
N PHE A 497 -16.38 10.69 -10.27
CA PHE A 497 -17.09 9.78 -11.19
C PHE A 497 -18.61 9.96 -11.20
N GLU A 498 -19.13 10.94 -10.43
CA GLU A 498 -20.58 11.13 -10.23
C GLU A 498 -21.31 11.54 -11.52
N ASP A 499 -20.63 12.21 -12.45
CA ASP A 499 -21.21 12.71 -13.70
C ASP A 499 -21.90 11.61 -14.52
N ILE A 500 -21.29 10.43 -14.60
CA ILE A 500 -21.85 9.24 -15.25
C ILE A 500 -22.58 8.34 -14.25
N ASN A 501 -22.00 8.11 -13.07
CA ASN A 501 -22.56 7.14 -12.12
C ASN A 501 -23.99 7.47 -11.67
N GLN A 502 -24.34 8.76 -11.54
CA GLN A 502 -25.69 9.16 -11.15
C GLN A 502 -26.75 8.92 -12.24
N LEU A 503 -26.32 8.71 -13.48
CA LEU A 503 -27.18 8.45 -14.63
C LEU A 503 -27.38 6.95 -14.88
N GLU A 504 -26.61 6.10 -14.20
CA GLU A 504 -26.75 4.65 -14.27
C GLU A 504 -28.01 4.18 -13.55
N THR A 505 -28.64 3.15 -14.12
CA THR A 505 -29.87 2.54 -13.58
C THR A 505 -29.63 1.17 -12.96
N ALA A 506 -28.47 0.56 -13.19
CA ALA A 506 -28.20 -0.79 -12.72
C ALA A 506 -28.11 -0.84 -11.19
N ASP A 507 -29.00 -1.62 -10.57
CA ASP A 507 -29.14 -1.75 -9.12
C ASP A 507 -29.10 -3.20 -8.62
N ALA A 508 -29.08 -4.18 -9.52
CA ALA A 508 -29.05 -5.60 -9.19
C ALA A 508 -27.75 -6.01 -8.47
N ASP A 509 -27.80 -7.11 -7.73
CA ASP A 509 -26.63 -7.64 -7.02
C ASP A 509 -25.56 -8.15 -8.02
N ALA A 510 -24.52 -7.34 -8.17
CA ALA A 510 -23.40 -7.59 -9.05
C ALA A 510 -22.26 -8.40 -8.40
N SER A 511 -22.44 -8.95 -7.20
CA SER A 511 -21.41 -9.79 -6.58
C SER A 511 -21.19 -11.08 -7.40
N PRO A 512 -19.97 -11.63 -7.48
CA PRO A 512 -19.82 -13.02 -7.87
C PRO A 512 -20.59 -13.93 -6.90
N PHE A 513 -20.97 -15.12 -7.36
CA PHE A 513 -21.73 -16.07 -6.54
C PHE A 513 -21.21 -17.48 -6.72
N PHE A 514 -21.21 -18.25 -5.63
CA PHE A 514 -20.77 -19.63 -5.62
C PHE A 514 -21.81 -20.49 -4.90
N ILE A 515 -22.44 -21.40 -5.64
CA ILE A 515 -23.58 -22.20 -5.17
C ILE A 515 -23.15 -23.66 -5.13
N HIS A 516 -23.21 -24.24 -3.93
CA HIS A 516 -23.10 -25.69 -3.75
C HIS A 516 -24.50 -26.31 -3.74
N PRO A 517 -24.75 -27.34 -4.55
CA PRO A 517 -26.04 -28.03 -4.60
C PRO A 517 -26.26 -28.87 -3.34
N GLU A 518 -27.52 -29.10 -2.98
CA GLU A 518 -27.87 -30.00 -1.85
C GLU A 518 -27.41 -31.44 -2.12
N ALA A 519 -27.53 -31.90 -3.38
CA ALA A 519 -27.07 -33.19 -3.85
C ALA A 519 -26.13 -33.01 -5.06
N ALA A 520 -24.82 -33.03 -4.81
CA ALA A 520 -23.82 -32.80 -5.85
C ALA A 520 -23.69 -34.00 -6.81
N ASN A 521 -23.73 -33.71 -8.12
CA ASN A 521 -23.48 -34.67 -9.19
C ASN A 521 -21.98 -34.81 -9.54
N GLY A 522 -21.11 -34.07 -8.83
CA GLY A 522 -19.66 -34.09 -9.01
C GLY A 522 -19.12 -33.20 -10.14
N LEU A 523 -19.99 -32.48 -10.86
CA LEU A 523 -19.63 -31.62 -11.98
C LEU A 523 -19.76 -30.13 -11.63
N GLY A 524 -18.85 -29.34 -12.17
CA GLY A 524 -18.84 -27.89 -12.00
C GLY A 524 -19.43 -27.16 -13.21
N VAL A 525 -20.06 -26.01 -13.00
CA VAL A 525 -20.43 -25.08 -14.06
C VAL A 525 -19.89 -23.68 -13.78
N LEU A 526 -19.10 -23.15 -14.71
CA LEU A 526 -18.62 -21.77 -14.70
C LEU A 526 -19.52 -20.90 -15.57
N LEU A 527 -20.13 -19.86 -14.99
CA LEU A 527 -21.01 -18.93 -15.68
C LEU A 527 -20.33 -17.58 -15.93
N ILE A 528 -20.37 -17.10 -17.17
CA ILE A 528 -19.71 -15.87 -17.62
C ILE A 528 -20.74 -14.93 -18.29
N HIS A 529 -20.95 -13.75 -17.70
CA HIS A 529 -21.88 -12.73 -18.20
C HIS A 529 -21.32 -11.95 -19.40
N GLY A 530 -22.19 -11.19 -20.08
CA GLY A 530 -21.88 -10.34 -21.23
C GLY A 530 -21.21 -9.01 -20.89
N LEU A 531 -20.79 -8.28 -21.93
CA LEU A 531 -20.22 -6.93 -21.78
C LEU A 531 -21.29 -5.96 -21.25
N PHE A 532 -20.86 -5.01 -20.42
CA PHE A 532 -21.73 -4.03 -19.72
C PHE A 532 -22.66 -4.63 -18.65
N ALA A 533 -22.81 -5.96 -18.59
CA ALA A 533 -23.63 -6.66 -17.61
C ALA A 533 -22.87 -6.88 -16.28
N SER A 534 -23.45 -7.69 -15.41
CA SER A 534 -22.86 -8.16 -14.15
C SER A 534 -23.25 -9.63 -13.90
N PRO A 535 -22.72 -10.29 -12.85
CA PRO A 535 -23.13 -11.65 -12.50
C PRO A 535 -24.65 -11.84 -12.32
N ALA A 536 -25.39 -10.77 -12.04
CA ALA A 536 -26.85 -10.81 -11.96
C ALA A 536 -27.51 -11.38 -13.25
N GLU A 537 -26.90 -11.17 -14.42
CA GLU A 537 -27.41 -11.65 -15.72
C GLU A 537 -27.53 -13.18 -15.80
N VAL A 538 -26.66 -13.89 -15.06
CA VAL A 538 -26.58 -15.36 -15.10
C VAL A 538 -26.96 -16.00 -13.76
N ARG A 539 -27.37 -15.22 -12.76
CA ARG A 539 -27.60 -15.71 -11.39
C ARG A 539 -28.75 -16.70 -11.29
N GLU A 540 -29.90 -16.38 -11.89
CA GLU A 540 -31.07 -17.27 -11.87
C GLU A 540 -30.82 -18.57 -12.64
N HIS A 541 -30.08 -18.50 -13.74
CA HIS A 541 -29.63 -19.71 -14.44
C HIS A 541 -28.70 -20.55 -13.55
N GLY A 542 -27.83 -19.91 -12.76
CA GLY A 542 -27.01 -20.60 -11.78
C GLY A 542 -27.80 -21.31 -10.70
N HIS A 543 -28.87 -20.69 -10.18
CA HIS A 543 -29.80 -21.35 -9.26
C HIS A 543 -30.56 -22.51 -9.92
N TYR A 544 -30.95 -22.38 -11.18
CA TYR A 544 -31.56 -23.46 -11.95
C TYR A 544 -30.60 -24.67 -12.05
N LEU A 545 -29.34 -24.45 -12.44
CA LEU A 545 -28.34 -25.50 -12.59
C LEU A 545 -27.95 -26.15 -11.24
N ALA A 546 -27.86 -25.37 -10.18
CA ALA A 546 -27.58 -25.92 -8.85
C ALA A 546 -28.69 -26.88 -8.37
N LYS A 547 -29.95 -26.65 -8.74
CA LYS A 547 -31.06 -27.59 -8.46
C LYS A 547 -30.91 -28.91 -9.21
N GLN A 548 -30.18 -28.94 -10.32
CA GLN A 548 -29.85 -30.17 -11.07
C GLN A 548 -28.59 -30.88 -10.53
N GLY A 549 -28.03 -30.40 -9.41
CA GLY A 549 -26.89 -31.03 -8.75
C GLY A 549 -25.51 -30.52 -9.18
N TYR A 550 -25.43 -29.49 -10.03
CA TYR A 550 -24.15 -28.90 -10.41
C TYR A 550 -23.61 -27.97 -9.31
N THR A 551 -22.29 -27.96 -9.12
CA THR A 551 -21.60 -26.91 -8.36
C THR A 551 -21.37 -25.71 -9.27
N VAL A 552 -21.95 -24.55 -8.95
CA VAL A 552 -22.02 -23.42 -9.90
C VAL A 552 -21.28 -22.20 -9.40
N LEU A 553 -20.37 -21.67 -10.21
CA LEU A 553 -19.67 -20.41 -9.95
C LEU A 553 -20.02 -19.37 -11.03
N GLY A 554 -20.67 -18.29 -10.63
CA GLY A 554 -20.85 -17.09 -11.45
C GLY A 554 -19.80 -16.04 -11.14
N ILE A 555 -18.97 -15.72 -12.13
CA ILE A 555 -17.87 -14.77 -11.95
C ILE A 555 -18.29 -13.35 -12.30
N ARG A 556 -17.58 -12.38 -11.73
CA ARG A 556 -17.62 -10.99 -12.15
C ARG A 556 -16.41 -10.69 -13.04
N LEU A 557 -16.65 -10.17 -14.23
CA LEU A 557 -15.57 -9.65 -15.06
C LEU A 557 -15.04 -8.33 -14.47
N LYS A 558 -13.72 -8.13 -14.44
CA LYS A 558 -13.11 -6.90 -13.91
C LYS A 558 -13.74 -5.64 -14.55
N GLY A 559 -13.98 -4.60 -13.75
CA GLY A 559 -14.64 -3.35 -14.17
C GLY A 559 -16.17 -3.42 -14.35
N HIS A 560 -16.78 -4.60 -14.25
CA HIS A 560 -18.22 -4.77 -14.40
C HIS A 560 -18.96 -4.78 -13.04
N GLY A 561 -20.22 -4.34 -13.06
CA GLY A 561 -21.08 -4.33 -11.88
C GLY A 561 -20.78 -3.27 -10.82
N THR A 562 -19.95 -2.27 -11.15
CA THR A 562 -19.48 -1.21 -10.25
C THR A 562 -19.70 0.18 -10.83
N SER A 563 -18.99 0.53 -11.91
CA SER A 563 -19.10 1.81 -12.62
C SER A 563 -18.65 1.67 -14.07
N PRO A 564 -19.25 2.40 -15.03
CA PRO A 564 -18.73 2.50 -16.40
C PRO A 564 -17.27 2.98 -16.46
N TYR A 565 -16.84 3.85 -15.54
CA TYR A 565 -15.44 4.26 -15.42
C TYR A 565 -14.52 3.10 -15.06
N ALA A 566 -14.98 2.19 -14.20
CA ALA A 566 -14.23 1.00 -13.85
C ALA A 566 -13.98 0.11 -15.06
N LEU A 567 -15.00 -0.09 -15.89
CA LEU A 567 -14.91 -0.86 -17.12
C LEU A 567 -14.00 -0.19 -18.16
N ARG A 568 -14.09 1.14 -18.31
CA ARG A 568 -13.24 1.93 -19.21
C ARG A 568 -11.75 1.64 -18.96
N ASP A 569 -11.36 1.51 -17.70
CA ASP A 569 -9.96 1.37 -17.31
C ASP A 569 -9.42 -0.07 -17.43
N GLN A 570 -10.25 -1.03 -17.87
CA GLN A 570 -9.85 -2.42 -18.08
C GLN A 570 -9.48 -2.73 -19.52
N ARG A 571 -8.63 -3.74 -19.70
CA ARG A 571 -8.38 -4.41 -20.97
C ARG A 571 -9.10 -5.75 -21.03
N TRP A 572 -9.26 -6.33 -22.22
CA TRP A 572 -9.93 -7.63 -22.33
C TRP A 572 -9.17 -8.75 -21.59
N GLN A 573 -7.84 -8.63 -21.45
CA GLN A 573 -7.03 -9.57 -20.66
C GLN A 573 -7.39 -9.52 -19.16
N ASP A 574 -7.84 -8.38 -18.65
CA ASP A 574 -8.29 -8.25 -17.26
C ASP A 574 -9.63 -8.97 -17.06
N TRP A 575 -10.51 -8.95 -18.07
CA TRP A 575 -11.74 -9.75 -18.10
C TRP A 575 -11.40 -11.25 -18.13
N TYR A 576 -10.54 -11.67 -19.06
CA TYR A 576 -10.12 -13.07 -19.16
C TYR A 576 -9.37 -13.55 -17.91
N GLY A 577 -8.59 -12.68 -17.27
CA GLY A 577 -7.97 -12.98 -15.97
C GLY A 577 -9.00 -13.34 -14.89
N SER A 578 -10.20 -12.74 -14.94
CA SER A 578 -11.31 -13.06 -14.04
C SER A 578 -11.91 -14.44 -14.34
N VAL A 579 -11.99 -14.80 -15.63
CA VAL A 579 -12.40 -16.14 -16.09
C VAL A 579 -11.42 -17.21 -15.60
N GLN A 580 -10.12 -16.97 -15.75
CA GLN A 580 -9.08 -17.89 -15.29
C GLN A 580 -9.12 -18.08 -13.76
N ARG A 581 -9.32 -17.00 -12.98
CA ARG A 581 -9.43 -17.11 -11.52
C ARG A 581 -10.66 -17.91 -11.11
N GLY A 582 -11.82 -17.65 -11.71
CA GLY A 582 -13.03 -18.44 -11.44
C GLY A 582 -12.88 -19.91 -11.81
N PHE A 583 -12.25 -20.19 -12.95
CA PHE A 583 -11.96 -21.56 -13.38
C PHE A 583 -11.06 -22.30 -12.37
N GLU A 584 -9.98 -21.69 -11.90
CA GLU A 584 -9.10 -22.33 -10.90
C GLU A 584 -9.80 -22.51 -9.54
N ILE A 585 -10.66 -21.57 -9.12
CA ILE A 585 -11.50 -21.74 -7.92
C ILE A 585 -12.39 -22.98 -8.10
N LEU A 586 -13.18 -23.04 -9.16
CA LEU A 586 -14.16 -24.12 -9.38
C LEU A 586 -13.48 -25.48 -9.54
N LYS A 587 -12.31 -25.51 -10.19
CA LYS A 587 -11.51 -26.72 -10.41
C LYS A 587 -11.03 -27.40 -9.14
N ALA A 588 -10.84 -26.65 -8.05
CA ALA A 588 -10.53 -27.24 -6.75
C ALA A 588 -11.68 -28.09 -6.19
N TYR A 589 -12.93 -27.75 -6.53
CA TYR A 589 -14.13 -28.45 -6.08
C TYR A 589 -14.59 -29.52 -7.09
N CYS A 590 -14.43 -29.27 -8.38
CA CYS A 590 -14.91 -30.15 -9.45
C CYS A 590 -13.83 -30.31 -10.52
N PRO A 591 -13.26 -31.52 -10.72
CA PRO A 591 -12.21 -31.75 -11.71
C PRO A 591 -12.71 -31.64 -13.16
N HIS A 592 -14.03 -31.76 -13.36
CA HIS A 592 -14.70 -31.68 -14.65
C HIS A 592 -15.71 -30.53 -14.64
N ILE A 593 -15.54 -29.61 -15.58
CA ILE A 593 -16.26 -28.33 -15.61
C ILE A 593 -16.90 -28.12 -16.98
N PHE A 594 -18.16 -27.70 -16.97
CA PHE A 594 -18.80 -27.05 -18.10
C PHE A 594 -18.65 -25.54 -18.00
N VAL A 595 -18.51 -24.87 -19.13
CA VAL A 595 -18.42 -23.40 -19.18
C VAL A 595 -19.57 -22.86 -20.00
N ILE A 596 -20.31 -21.91 -19.46
CA ILE A 596 -21.44 -21.28 -20.13
C ILE A 596 -21.20 -19.79 -20.15
N GLY A 597 -21.27 -19.21 -21.34
CA GLY A 597 -21.03 -17.78 -21.51
C GLY A 597 -22.08 -17.12 -22.40
N PHE A 598 -22.49 -15.92 -22.01
CA PHE A 598 -23.41 -15.08 -22.78
C PHE A 598 -22.68 -13.91 -23.44
N SER A 599 -22.96 -13.67 -24.72
CA SER A 599 -22.38 -12.59 -25.51
C SER A 599 -20.84 -12.59 -25.44
N THR A 600 -20.23 -11.51 -24.97
CA THR A 600 -18.78 -11.46 -24.68
C THR A 600 -18.31 -12.55 -23.72
N GLY A 601 -19.14 -12.96 -22.75
CA GLY A 601 -18.87 -14.10 -21.89
C GLY A 601 -18.77 -15.42 -22.66
N GLY A 602 -19.54 -15.58 -23.74
CA GLY A 602 -19.44 -16.73 -24.64
C GLY A 602 -18.14 -16.74 -25.45
N ALA A 603 -17.66 -15.57 -25.89
CA ALA A 603 -16.33 -15.44 -26.50
C ALA A 603 -15.22 -15.87 -25.52
N LEU A 604 -15.30 -15.42 -24.27
CA LEU A 604 -14.36 -15.79 -23.21
C LEU A 604 -14.46 -17.29 -22.84
N ALA A 605 -15.65 -17.88 -22.84
CA ALA A 605 -15.88 -19.31 -22.60
C ALA A 605 -15.21 -20.17 -23.67
N LEU A 606 -15.39 -19.82 -24.94
CA LEU A 606 -14.74 -20.49 -26.07
C LEU A 606 -13.21 -20.37 -25.99
N LYS A 607 -12.70 -19.19 -25.64
CA LYS A 607 -11.27 -18.98 -25.41
C LYS A 607 -10.74 -19.89 -24.29
N LEU A 608 -11.42 -19.96 -23.14
CA LEU A 608 -11.02 -20.84 -22.04
C LEU A 608 -10.99 -22.31 -22.48
N ALA A 609 -11.98 -22.76 -23.23
CA ALA A 609 -12.03 -24.12 -23.75
C ALA A 609 -10.99 -24.42 -24.83
N ALA A 610 -10.51 -23.41 -25.57
CA ALA A 610 -9.39 -23.55 -26.48
C ALA A 610 -8.04 -23.76 -25.74
N GLU A 611 -7.96 -23.38 -24.46
CA GLU A 611 -6.74 -23.45 -23.65
C GLU A 611 -6.75 -24.63 -22.65
N HIS A 612 -7.92 -25.11 -22.22
CA HIS A 612 -8.08 -26.06 -21.10
C HIS A 612 -8.92 -27.31 -21.44
N HIS A 613 -8.57 -28.03 -22.51
CA HIS A 613 -9.38 -29.15 -23.03
C HIS A 613 -9.53 -30.35 -22.08
N TYR A 614 -8.69 -30.49 -21.05
CA TYR A 614 -8.72 -31.63 -20.13
C TYR A 614 -9.74 -31.48 -19.01
N GLN A 615 -9.86 -30.27 -18.47
CA GLN A 615 -10.78 -29.99 -17.36
C GLN A 615 -12.13 -29.45 -17.86
N VAL A 616 -12.12 -28.71 -18.98
CA VAL A 616 -13.35 -28.22 -19.61
C VAL A 616 -13.94 -29.33 -20.47
N ILE A 617 -15.04 -29.94 -20.02
CA ILE A 617 -15.68 -31.08 -20.69
C ILE A 617 -16.78 -30.68 -21.68
N GLY A 618 -17.16 -29.41 -21.70
CA GLY A 618 -18.03 -28.85 -22.73
C GLY A 618 -18.28 -27.35 -22.55
N VAL A 619 -18.69 -26.70 -23.63
CA VAL A 619 -19.01 -25.26 -23.64
C VAL A 619 -20.38 -25.01 -24.23
N SER A 620 -21.15 -24.13 -23.58
CA SER A 620 -22.30 -23.47 -24.21
C SER A 620 -22.02 -21.98 -24.40
N ALA A 621 -22.01 -21.52 -25.64
CA ALA A 621 -21.75 -20.13 -25.99
C ALA A 621 -23.00 -19.52 -26.63
N VAL A 622 -23.58 -18.53 -25.96
CA VAL A 622 -24.88 -17.93 -26.30
C VAL A 622 -24.66 -16.52 -26.87
N SER A 623 -25.21 -16.22 -28.04
CA SER A 623 -25.20 -14.90 -28.69
C SER A 623 -23.81 -14.25 -28.84
N VAL A 624 -22.78 -15.03 -29.18
CA VAL A 624 -21.39 -14.55 -29.26
C VAL A 624 -21.19 -13.54 -30.42
N PRO A 625 -20.69 -12.32 -30.15
CA PRO A 625 -20.48 -11.32 -31.18
C PRO A 625 -19.16 -11.52 -31.93
N LEU A 626 -19.17 -12.05 -33.16
CA LEU A 626 -18.06 -11.82 -34.13
C LEU A 626 -18.34 -10.61 -35.02
N LYS A 627 -19.61 -10.38 -35.35
CA LYS A 627 -20.10 -9.27 -36.16
C LYS A 627 -21.33 -8.65 -35.49
N PHE A 628 -21.35 -7.32 -35.44
CA PHE A 628 -22.48 -6.55 -34.95
C PHE A 628 -23.44 -6.20 -36.07
N VAL A 629 -24.73 -6.06 -35.75
CA VAL A 629 -25.74 -5.55 -36.69
C VAL A 629 -25.38 -4.12 -37.12
N ASN A 630 -25.00 -3.28 -36.16
CA ASN A 630 -24.46 -1.96 -36.45
C ASN A 630 -22.92 -2.01 -36.56
N SER A 631 -22.41 -1.88 -37.78
CA SER A 631 -20.97 -1.91 -38.07
C SER A 631 -20.19 -0.74 -37.46
N ALA A 632 -20.87 0.33 -37.02
CA ALA A 632 -20.24 1.43 -36.28
C ALA A 632 -19.59 0.98 -34.98
N PHE A 633 -20.11 -0.06 -34.33
CA PHE A 633 -19.48 -0.66 -33.14
C PHE A 633 -18.15 -1.37 -33.45
N MET A 634 -17.88 -1.68 -34.73
CA MET A 634 -16.62 -2.27 -35.20
C MET A 634 -15.69 -1.27 -35.88
N LEU A 635 -16.14 -0.04 -36.18
CA LEU A 635 -15.37 1.01 -36.86
C LEU A 635 -14.39 1.70 -35.91
N VAL A 636 -13.37 0.96 -35.48
CA VAL A 636 -12.17 1.51 -34.81
C VAL A 636 -10.94 1.27 -35.71
N PRO A 637 -10.08 2.25 -36.01
CA PRO A 637 -8.97 2.03 -36.93
C PRO A 637 -7.92 1.04 -36.37
N LEU A 638 -7.55 -0.01 -37.11
CA LEU A 638 -6.42 -0.90 -36.81
C LEU A 638 -5.19 -0.41 -37.59
N LEU A 639 -4.55 0.67 -37.14
CA LEU A 639 -3.29 1.12 -37.72
C LEU A 639 -2.12 0.46 -36.98
N HIS A 640 -1.22 -0.18 -37.73
CA HIS A 640 0.01 -0.82 -37.26
C HIS A 640 1.04 0.21 -36.72
N GLY A 641 0.73 0.86 -35.60
CA GLY A 641 1.62 1.78 -34.91
C GLY A 641 0.99 2.29 -33.61
N THR A 642 1.52 1.84 -32.48
CA THR A 642 1.00 2.12 -31.13
C THR A 642 0.84 3.62 -30.83
N ASN A 643 1.65 4.49 -31.43
CA ASN A 643 1.62 5.93 -31.14
C ASN A 643 0.42 6.68 -31.75
N LYS A 644 0.04 6.41 -33.01
CA LYS A 644 -1.08 7.13 -33.68
C LYS A 644 -2.45 6.74 -33.12
N LEU A 645 -2.58 5.52 -32.63
CA LEU A 645 -3.83 5.02 -32.06
C LEU A 645 -4.07 5.56 -30.65
N ILE A 646 -3.01 5.70 -29.84
CA ILE A 646 -3.07 6.39 -28.54
C ILE A 646 -3.48 7.85 -28.75
N GLU A 647 -2.94 8.54 -29.76
CA GLU A 647 -3.34 9.92 -30.09
C GLU A 647 -4.81 10.03 -30.52
N TRP A 648 -5.31 9.11 -31.36
CA TRP A 648 -6.72 9.09 -31.79
C TRP A 648 -7.67 8.76 -30.63
N LEU A 649 -7.36 7.73 -29.84
CA LEU A 649 -8.13 7.38 -28.63
C LEU A 649 -8.14 8.54 -27.65
N SER A 650 -6.99 9.15 -27.36
CA SER A 650 -6.92 10.32 -26.46
C SER A 650 -7.75 11.49 -26.97
N SER A 651 -7.79 11.70 -28.30
CA SER A 651 -8.57 12.76 -28.92
C SER A 651 -10.08 12.51 -28.88
N PHE A 652 -10.51 11.25 -29.05
CA PHE A 652 -11.93 10.87 -28.98
C PHE A 652 -12.42 10.73 -27.53
N GLU A 653 -11.58 10.18 -26.63
CA GLU A 653 -11.81 10.15 -25.17
C GLU A 653 -11.98 11.55 -24.59
N GLY A 654 -11.26 12.55 -25.12
CA GLY A 654 -11.42 13.95 -24.73
C GLY A 654 -12.71 14.63 -25.20
N LEU A 655 -13.42 14.06 -26.17
CA LEU A 655 -14.64 14.65 -26.75
C LEU A 655 -15.92 13.89 -26.38
N LYS A 656 -15.90 12.54 -26.34
CA LYS A 656 -17.02 11.65 -25.94
C LYS A 656 -16.51 10.29 -25.41
N PRO A 657 -16.18 10.17 -24.11
CA PRO A 657 -15.63 8.93 -23.55
C PRO A 657 -16.68 7.79 -23.41
N PHE A 658 -17.97 8.15 -23.37
CA PHE A 658 -19.08 7.21 -23.23
C PHE A 658 -20.12 7.42 -24.33
N ILE A 659 -20.75 6.31 -24.73
CA ILE A 659 -21.90 6.28 -25.63
C ILE A 659 -23.09 5.82 -24.81
N GLU A 660 -24.19 6.57 -24.89
CA GLU A 660 -25.44 6.19 -24.24
C GLU A 660 -26.06 4.98 -24.96
N ASN A 661 -26.49 4.00 -24.18
CA ASN A 661 -27.10 2.76 -24.62
C ASN A 661 -28.48 2.64 -23.98
N GLU A 662 -29.42 2.00 -24.69
CA GLU A 662 -30.72 1.61 -24.13
C GLU A 662 -30.69 0.09 -23.86
N PRO A 663 -30.24 -0.33 -22.66
CA PRO A 663 -30.12 -1.75 -22.36
C PRO A 663 -31.48 -2.43 -22.27
N GLU A 664 -31.55 -3.69 -22.73
CA GLU A 664 -32.72 -4.53 -22.57
C GLU A 664 -33.03 -4.85 -21.09
N HIS A 665 -32.01 -4.87 -20.24
CA HIS A 665 -32.13 -5.08 -18.79
C HIS A 665 -31.45 -3.94 -18.02
N PRO A 666 -32.11 -2.77 -17.86
CA PRO A 666 -31.52 -1.57 -17.24
C PRO A 666 -31.09 -1.75 -15.77
N GLN A 667 -31.65 -2.75 -15.07
CA GLN A 667 -31.28 -3.08 -13.69
C GLN A 667 -29.95 -3.84 -13.59
N VAL A 668 -29.45 -4.39 -14.71
CA VAL A 668 -28.25 -5.25 -14.74
C VAL A 668 -27.14 -4.67 -15.61
N ASN A 669 -27.49 -4.04 -16.73
CA ASN A 669 -26.52 -3.53 -17.70
C ASN A 669 -26.26 -2.03 -17.49
N TYR A 670 -25.02 -1.61 -17.74
CA TYR A 670 -24.70 -0.19 -17.81
C TYR A 670 -25.47 0.51 -18.93
N ARG A 671 -25.94 1.72 -18.62
CA ARG A 671 -26.53 2.65 -19.58
C ARG A 671 -25.44 3.35 -20.40
N HIS A 672 -24.29 3.64 -19.81
CA HIS A 672 -23.20 4.29 -20.51
C HIS A 672 -22.11 3.28 -20.90
N ALA A 673 -21.92 3.07 -22.21
CA ALA A 673 -20.92 2.19 -22.77
C ALA A 673 -19.59 2.94 -22.98
N PRO A 674 -18.48 2.54 -22.32
CA PRO A 674 -17.18 3.14 -22.57
C PRO A 674 -16.66 2.77 -23.96
N VAL A 675 -16.24 3.76 -24.75
CA VAL A 675 -15.69 3.53 -26.11
C VAL A 675 -14.48 2.59 -26.08
N ARG A 676 -13.64 2.73 -25.05
CA ARG A 676 -12.49 1.87 -24.82
C ARG A 676 -12.87 0.39 -24.60
N ALA A 677 -13.98 0.12 -23.91
CA ALA A 677 -14.44 -1.25 -23.70
C ALA A 677 -14.87 -1.92 -25.02
N LEU A 678 -15.50 -1.16 -25.94
CA LEU A 678 -15.82 -1.66 -27.28
C LEU A 678 -14.56 -1.97 -28.10
N TYR A 679 -13.52 -1.14 -27.98
CA TYR A 679 -12.23 -1.40 -28.60
C TYR A 679 -11.59 -2.70 -28.08
N GLU A 680 -11.56 -2.88 -26.76
CA GLU A 680 -11.03 -4.09 -26.12
C GLU A 680 -11.82 -5.34 -26.52
N LEU A 681 -13.15 -5.24 -26.66
CA LEU A 681 -13.98 -6.32 -27.18
C LEU A 681 -13.57 -6.73 -28.59
N ARG A 682 -13.31 -5.77 -29.48
CA ARG A 682 -12.84 -6.07 -30.83
C ARG A 682 -11.51 -6.83 -30.82
N LEU A 683 -10.55 -6.42 -29.97
CA LEU A 683 -9.27 -7.12 -29.83
C LEU A 683 -9.45 -8.56 -29.33
N LEU A 684 -10.39 -8.79 -28.40
CA LEU A 684 -10.75 -10.13 -27.95
C LEU A 684 -11.34 -10.96 -29.09
N ILE A 685 -12.23 -10.40 -29.91
CA ILE A 685 -12.84 -11.08 -31.06
C ILE A 685 -11.78 -11.49 -32.08
N GLU A 686 -10.86 -10.58 -32.43
CA GLU A 686 -9.75 -10.86 -33.35
C GLU A 686 -8.86 -12.00 -32.83
N GLN A 687 -8.58 -12.02 -31.52
CA GLN A 687 -7.85 -13.12 -30.93
C GLN A 687 -8.65 -14.43 -30.95
N LEU A 688 -9.95 -14.38 -30.63
CA LEU A 688 -10.81 -15.55 -30.58
C LEU A 688 -10.90 -16.25 -31.95
N GLU A 689 -11.05 -15.50 -33.05
CA GLU A 689 -11.14 -16.08 -34.40
C GLU A 689 -9.96 -17.01 -34.70
N SER A 690 -8.75 -16.66 -34.25
CA SER A 690 -7.55 -17.49 -34.42
C SER A 690 -7.52 -18.74 -33.52
N LEU A 691 -8.30 -18.74 -32.43
CA LEU A 691 -8.36 -19.81 -31.43
C LEU A 691 -9.54 -20.77 -31.63
N LEU A 692 -10.57 -20.40 -32.39
CA LEU A 692 -11.75 -21.24 -32.63
C LEU A 692 -11.40 -22.66 -33.15
N PRO A 693 -10.41 -22.86 -34.05
CA PRO A 693 -9.99 -24.20 -34.47
C PRO A 693 -9.45 -25.07 -33.33
N ASN A 694 -8.97 -24.47 -32.25
CA ASN A 694 -8.44 -25.18 -31.09
C ASN A 694 -9.56 -25.58 -30.11
N VAL A 695 -10.79 -25.11 -30.28
CA VAL A 695 -11.93 -25.52 -29.44
C VAL A 695 -12.40 -26.91 -29.89
N ILE A 696 -11.83 -27.96 -29.29
CA ILE A 696 -12.10 -29.36 -29.66
C ILE A 696 -13.14 -30.06 -28.76
N VAL A 697 -13.51 -29.44 -27.63
CA VAL A 697 -14.47 -29.98 -26.66
C VAL A 697 -15.90 -29.94 -27.21
N PRO A 698 -16.84 -30.76 -26.70
CA PRO A 698 -18.26 -30.63 -27.03
C PRO A 698 -18.73 -29.19 -26.90
N THR A 699 -19.36 -28.63 -27.94
CA THR A 699 -19.72 -27.21 -27.98
C THR A 699 -21.15 -27.01 -28.46
N LEU A 700 -21.93 -26.24 -27.72
CA LEU A 700 -23.27 -25.80 -28.07
C LEU A 700 -23.25 -24.30 -28.36
N ILE A 701 -23.58 -23.92 -29.59
CA ILE A 701 -23.76 -22.52 -29.99
C ILE A 701 -25.26 -22.21 -30.01
N ILE A 702 -25.68 -21.20 -29.27
CA ILE A 702 -27.08 -20.72 -29.25
C ILE A 702 -27.12 -19.28 -29.75
N THR A 703 -28.09 -18.94 -30.58
CA THR A 703 -28.33 -17.57 -31.05
C THR A 703 -29.81 -17.26 -31.18
N ALA A 704 -30.18 -15.99 -31.20
CA ALA A 704 -31.54 -15.55 -31.46
C ALA A 704 -31.73 -15.23 -32.97
N GLU A 705 -32.86 -15.63 -33.53
CA GLU A 705 -33.15 -15.48 -34.95
C GLU A 705 -33.18 -14.02 -35.41
N HIS A 706 -33.64 -13.13 -34.52
CA HIS A 706 -33.76 -11.70 -34.78
C HIS A 706 -33.03 -10.88 -33.70
N ASP A 707 -31.81 -11.30 -33.34
CA ASP A 707 -30.96 -10.58 -32.39
C ASP A 707 -30.68 -9.14 -32.87
N PRO A 708 -31.04 -8.10 -32.09
CA PRO A 708 -30.86 -6.70 -32.50
C PRO A 708 -29.41 -6.21 -32.39
N VAL A 709 -28.54 -6.94 -31.68
CA VAL A 709 -27.16 -6.53 -31.38
C VAL A 709 -26.17 -7.31 -32.24
N VAL A 710 -26.32 -8.63 -32.29
CA VAL A 710 -25.38 -9.56 -32.92
C VAL A 710 -25.93 -10.07 -34.25
N ALA A 711 -25.14 -9.97 -35.32
CA ALA A 711 -25.56 -10.48 -36.61
C ALA A 711 -25.60 -12.03 -36.59
N ALA A 712 -26.66 -12.63 -37.15
CA ALA A 712 -26.84 -14.10 -37.21
C ALA A 712 -25.63 -14.83 -37.82
N LYS A 713 -24.99 -14.22 -38.82
CA LYS A 713 -23.77 -14.71 -39.47
C LYS A 713 -22.60 -14.94 -38.50
N SER A 714 -22.57 -14.26 -37.35
CA SER A 714 -21.55 -14.45 -36.32
C SER A 714 -21.52 -15.89 -35.83
N SER A 715 -22.69 -16.41 -35.44
CA SER A 715 -22.81 -17.73 -34.83
C SER A 715 -22.59 -18.85 -35.84
N GLU A 716 -22.99 -18.64 -37.11
CA GLU A 716 -22.68 -19.54 -38.22
C GLU A 716 -21.16 -19.64 -38.45
N GLN A 717 -20.46 -18.50 -38.52
CA GLN A 717 -19.01 -18.48 -38.71
C GLN A 717 -18.27 -19.13 -37.54
N ILE A 718 -18.70 -18.88 -36.30
CA ILE A 718 -18.15 -19.57 -35.13
C ILE A 718 -18.31 -21.08 -35.32
N PHE A 719 -19.53 -21.53 -35.59
CA PHE A 719 -19.85 -22.94 -35.73
C PHE A 719 -19.01 -23.62 -36.81
N GLU A 720 -18.78 -22.97 -37.95
CA GLU A 720 -17.92 -23.47 -39.02
C GLU A 720 -16.46 -23.61 -38.58
N LEU A 721 -15.90 -22.60 -37.92
CA LEU A 721 -14.49 -22.54 -37.50
C LEU A 721 -14.13 -23.42 -36.30
N LEU A 722 -15.12 -23.86 -35.51
CA LEU A 722 -14.88 -24.75 -34.35
C LEU A 722 -14.21 -26.06 -34.79
N GLY A 723 -13.10 -26.40 -34.13
CA GLY A 723 -12.41 -27.69 -34.28
C GLY A 723 -13.14 -28.89 -33.67
N SER A 724 -14.19 -28.65 -32.88
CA SER A 724 -14.95 -29.69 -32.21
C SER A 724 -15.66 -30.61 -33.19
N LYS A 725 -15.49 -31.92 -32.97
CA LYS A 725 -16.24 -32.97 -33.67
C LYS A 725 -17.67 -33.11 -33.14
N HIS A 726 -17.94 -32.58 -31.95
CA HIS A 726 -19.21 -32.67 -31.26
C HIS A 726 -19.76 -31.26 -31.04
N LYS A 727 -20.25 -30.66 -32.12
CA LYS A 727 -20.82 -29.31 -32.11
C LYS A 727 -22.31 -29.31 -32.44
N GLN A 728 -23.08 -28.53 -31.68
CA GLN A 728 -24.51 -28.31 -31.88
C GLN A 728 -24.77 -26.83 -32.12
N PHE A 729 -25.70 -26.52 -33.03
CA PHE A 729 -26.16 -25.16 -33.31
C PHE A 729 -27.66 -25.08 -33.05
N ARG A 730 -28.08 -24.11 -32.24
CA ARG A 730 -29.48 -23.86 -31.89
C ARG A 730 -29.84 -22.42 -32.16
N ASN A 731 -30.78 -22.22 -33.06
CA ASN A 731 -31.38 -20.92 -33.31
C ASN A 731 -32.71 -20.85 -32.56
N ILE A 732 -32.86 -19.84 -31.70
CA ILE A 732 -34.05 -19.61 -30.88
C ILE A 732 -34.87 -18.51 -31.54
N THR A 733 -36.15 -18.77 -31.78
CA THR A 733 -37.08 -17.77 -32.30
C THR A 733 -37.35 -16.71 -31.22
N ALA A 734 -36.56 -15.65 -31.24
CA ALA A 734 -36.63 -14.51 -30.34
C ALA A 734 -36.11 -13.25 -31.06
N SER A 735 -36.62 -12.08 -30.66
CA SER A 735 -36.25 -10.76 -31.20
C SER A 735 -35.51 -9.89 -30.19
N ARG A 736 -34.85 -10.54 -29.22
CA ARG A 736 -34.15 -9.91 -28.11
C ARG A 736 -32.76 -10.52 -27.99
N HIS A 737 -31.78 -9.73 -27.58
CA HIS A 737 -30.42 -10.20 -27.36
C HIS A 737 -30.32 -11.04 -26.08
N GLY A 738 -31.01 -10.62 -25.01
CA GLY A 738 -30.92 -11.22 -23.66
C GLY A 738 -31.62 -12.57 -23.47
N ILE A 739 -31.51 -13.49 -24.45
CA ILE A 739 -32.23 -14.78 -24.46
C ILE A 739 -31.87 -15.71 -23.29
N LEU A 740 -30.65 -15.59 -22.74
CA LEU A 740 -30.22 -16.41 -21.62
C LEU A 740 -30.87 -15.96 -20.31
N MET A 741 -30.80 -14.67 -19.98
CA MET A 741 -31.35 -14.15 -18.73
C MET A 741 -32.88 -14.36 -18.65
N ASP A 742 -33.57 -14.14 -19.77
CA ASP A 742 -35.03 -14.26 -19.86
C ASP A 742 -35.51 -15.69 -20.13
N ASN A 743 -34.59 -16.67 -20.25
CA ASN A 743 -34.88 -18.06 -20.62
C ASN A 743 -35.80 -18.18 -21.86
N LEU A 744 -35.60 -17.32 -22.86
CA LEU A 744 -36.44 -17.30 -24.06
C LEU A 744 -36.26 -18.60 -24.85
N GLY A 745 -37.36 -19.13 -25.37
CA GLY A 745 -37.38 -20.39 -26.11
C GLY A 745 -36.88 -21.60 -25.32
N GLY A 746 -36.88 -21.55 -23.97
CA GLY A 746 -36.39 -22.63 -23.12
C GLY A 746 -34.88 -22.80 -23.19
N THR A 747 -34.13 -21.71 -23.38
CA THR A 747 -32.67 -21.73 -23.50
C THR A 747 -31.99 -22.48 -22.34
N TRP A 748 -32.47 -22.36 -21.10
CA TRP A 748 -31.92 -23.10 -19.96
C TRP A 748 -32.09 -24.61 -20.11
N GLN A 749 -33.24 -25.08 -20.59
CA GLN A 749 -33.48 -26.50 -20.83
C GLN A 749 -32.59 -27.02 -21.96
N VAL A 750 -32.42 -26.25 -23.04
CA VAL A 750 -31.53 -26.61 -24.16
C VAL A 750 -30.09 -26.79 -23.69
N ILE A 751 -29.63 -25.90 -22.80
CA ILE A 751 -28.32 -26.00 -22.18
C ILE A 751 -28.24 -27.24 -21.30
N ASP A 752 -29.19 -27.43 -20.39
CA ASP A 752 -29.25 -28.56 -19.46
C ASP A 752 -29.26 -29.91 -20.18
N ASP A 753 -30.05 -30.05 -21.25
CA ASP A 753 -30.07 -31.23 -22.11
C ASP A 753 -28.69 -31.51 -22.72
N PHE A 754 -27.98 -30.46 -23.15
CA PHE A 754 -26.61 -30.58 -23.63
C PHE A 754 -25.65 -31.01 -22.52
N LEU A 755 -25.71 -30.42 -21.33
CA LEU A 755 -24.85 -30.83 -20.21
C LEU A 755 -25.08 -32.30 -19.84
N ASN A 756 -26.35 -32.71 -19.73
CA ASN A 756 -26.76 -34.09 -19.44
C ASN A 756 -26.29 -35.09 -20.51
N ALA A 757 -26.26 -34.70 -21.79
CA ALA A 757 -25.77 -35.56 -22.87
C ALA A 757 -24.26 -35.87 -22.78
N TYR A 758 -23.49 -35.05 -22.07
CA TYR A 758 -22.03 -35.18 -21.93
C TYR A 758 -21.55 -35.45 -20.50
N GLN A 759 -22.43 -35.46 -19.50
CA GLN A 759 -22.07 -35.69 -18.09
C GLN A 759 -21.37 -37.04 -17.82
N HIS A 760 -21.69 -38.07 -18.61
CA HIS A 760 -21.11 -39.43 -18.48
C HIS A 760 -20.00 -39.73 -19.49
N LYS A 761 -19.68 -38.78 -20.37
CA LYS A 761 -18.64 -38.93 -21.40
C LYS A 761 -17.35 -38.27 -20.93
N LEU A 762 -16.93 -38.61 -19.72
CA LEU A 762 -15.64 -38.19 -19.20
C LEU A 762 -14.55 -38.74 -20.12
N PRO A 763 -13.51 -37.95 -20.45
CA PRO A 763 -12.37 -38.46 -21.21
C PRO A 763 -11.84 -39.75 -20.57
N ALA A 764 -11.65 -40.81 -21.36
CA ALA A 764 -10.98 -42.00 -20.87
C ALA A 764 -9.52 -41.63 -20.55
N PHE A 765 -9.12 -41.86 -19.30
CA PHE A 765 -7.76 -41.61 -18.81
C PHE A 765 -6.73 -42.59 -19.40
#